data_AF-A0AAU1BL31-F1
#
_entry.id   AF-A0AAU1BL31-F1
#
_cell.length_a   1.000
_cell.length_b   1.000
_cell.length_c   1.000
_cell.angle_alpha   90.00
_cell.angle_beta   90.00
_cell.angle_gamma   90.00
#
_symmetry.space_group_name_H-M   'P 1'
#
loop_
_entity.id
_entity.type
_entity.pdbx_description
1 polymer ?
#
loop_
_entity_poly.entity_id
_entity_poly.type
_entity_poly.pdbx_seq_one_letter_code
_entity_poly.pdbx_strand_id
1 'polypeptide(L)'
;MDAALMLPDGRQHVFQIKSFTRRLNPGQRRQIRDSLDRAAQDDPAGWTLVIPYDFTPLEWDWFNKLCGDYPFSLGVHGLRWLEARSLEHPSIEGLFRTPHPLLDVHGLPCVSDITPMEAGVAFGVGGTLTAYVARDIDSALRARVRLAGESGGAVLLVGDSAAGKTRALYEAMRAELPGHRFVQPHANEVSQLVVDIAVAAQPCVLLLDDLHRYLEDECLGAREIGPLLRSKAVLLATLDATAYEQWSGSAVLKQMEPLVLERRWSTAERDRARSSQDPRVVRAEQTGPAIGVAESLAAAPRLWRELRLADRAGGSPRGAALTWAAIDLARAGLKGPLSTGLLLDTHLLHLADSGGALLRPESQGDALAWAGRVRCGVSSMLLPAGADTWQVHPQLITEAQRADVPVHTLVWFQAMDGADDLDDMFAVALNANCSAPSIAVLLWQAMANAGIRRAANNLGVILADMGRHEEAERVYRTQADMEDASVLLNLGNLLWKTDRHEEAIQALQGAGARGSAVAWNNLGLLLRERGELAHAETCLRSAALAGAADAEFNLGVLLGDAGRAEEAMAAYERANAAGDPDGLLNWGILLAEEGRWREAEPLFRHRAEAGDREGVFCLANLLKATRRLEEAVAWYERAIGTGDTRAQYNLANLYRDTDRLDLAEPLYRAAAEAGISAALLNWGLALQSQQRLGEAELLFRQAATQGHRNALLHLGDVLREAGRPDEAAAQWRLAADAGDATAAIALVTVLTSDADRPYLRSVLQRAADAGDHDAGVVLAVLNTALV
;
A
#
# COMPACT_ATOMS: atom_id res chain seq x y z
N MET A 1 38.38 -40.50 -33.27
CA MET A 1 39.65 -40.42 -34.02
C MET A 1 40.73 -40.56 -32.98
N ASP A 2 41.62 -41.52 -33.18
CA ASP A 2 42.69 -41.82 -32.24
C ASP A 2 43.99 -41.52 -32.99
N ALA A 3 44.81 -40.62 -32.44
CA ALA A 3 46.08 -40.23 -33.01
C ALA A 3 47.18 -40.62 -32.02
N ALA A 4 48.21 -41.32 -32.48
CA ALA A 4 49.32 -41.71 -31.64
C ALA A 4 50.59 -40.96 -32.06
N LEU A 5 51.26 -40.34 -31.10
CA LEU A 5 52.54 -39.69 -31.28
C LEU A 5 53.64 -40.60 -30.74
N MET A 6 54.62 -40.97 -31.57
CA MET A 6 55.79 -41.70 -31.10
C MET A 6 56.72 -40.77 -30.32
N LEU A 7 57.08 -41.14 -29.09
CA LEU A 7 58.02 -40.42 -28.26
C LEU A 7 59.45 -40.94 -28.47
N PRO A 8 60.48 -40.15 -28.09
CA PRO A 8 61.89 -40.55 -28.24
C PRO A 8 62.30 -41.83 -27.50
N ASP A 9 61.52 -42.25 -26.49
CA ASP A 9 61.73 -43.49 -25.74
C ASP A 9 61.14 -44.73 -26.42
N GLY A 10 60.58 -44.58 -27.63
CA GLY A 10 60.00 -45.66 -28.42
C GLY A 10 58.56 -46.02 -28.05
N ARG A 11 57.94 -45.35 -27.07
CA ARG A 11 56.54 -45.55 -26.68
C ARG A 11 55.63 -44.51 -27.32
N GLN A 12 54.33 -44.78 -27.37
CA GLN A 12 53.33 -43.88 -27.95
C GLN A 12 52.64 -43.03 -26.88
N HIS A 13 52.37 -41.77 -27.20
CA HIS A 13 51.36 -40.96 -26.51
C HIS A 13 50.09 -40.92 -27.35
N VAL A 14 49.00 -41.45 -26.81
CA VAL A 14 47.73 -41.61 -27.54
C VAL A 14 46.80 -40.45 -27.23
N PHE A 15 46.37 -39.72 -28.25
CA PHE A 15 45.31 -38.72 -28.16
C PHE A 15 44.02 -39.32 -28.68
N GLN A 16 43.01 -39.39 -27.82
CA GLN A 16 41.69 -39.86 -28.21
C GLN A 16 40.67 -38.73 -28.15
N ILE A 17 40.00 -38.51 -29.27
CA ILE A 17 38.96 -37.48 -29.39
C ILE A 17 37.58 -38.14 -29.26
N LYS A 18 36.76 -37.64 -28.33
CA LYS A 18 35.35 -38.02 -28.19
C LYS A 18 34.45 -36.80 -28.35
N SER A 19 33.47 -36.88 -29.26
CA SER A 19 32.50 -35.81 -29.56
C SER A 19 31.34 -35.75 -28.56
N PHE A 20 31.62 -35.87 -27.26
CA PHE A 20 30.59 -35.79 -26.23
C PHE A 20 30.17 -34.34 -26.03
N THR A 21 28.96 -33.98 -26.48
CA THR A 21 28.40 -32.63 -26.37
C THR A 21 27.57 -32.42 -25.10
N ARG A 22 27.49 -33.43 -24.23
CA ARG A 22 26.76 -33.40 -22.94
C ARG A 22 27.63 -34.00 -21.83
N ARG A 23 27.28 -33.69 -20.57
CA ARG A 23 27.98 -34.17 -19.35
C ARG A 23 28.09 -35.69 -19.30
N LEU A 24 29.20 -36.19 -18.72
CA LEU A 24 29.53 -37.62 -18.73
C LEU A 24 28.49 -38.44 -17.94
N ASN A 25 27.66 -39.18 -18.68
CA ASN A 25 26.77 -40.18 -18.10
C ASN A 25 27.51 -41.52 -17.84
N PRO A 26 26.90 -42.47 -17.10
CA PRO A 26 27.55 -43.76 -16.79
C PRO A 26 27.99 -44.57 -18.02
N GLY A 27 27.26 -44.46 -19.14
CA GLY A 27 27.60 -45.13 -20.39
C GLY A 27 28.84 -44.54 -21.05
N GLN A 28 28.96 -43.22 -21.09
CA GLN A 28 30.13 -42.51 -21.64
C GLN A 28 31.38 -42.76 -20.79
N ARG A 29 31.23 -42.79 -19.46
CA ARG A 29 32.32 -43.14 -18.54
C ARG A 29 32.83 -44.56 -18.79
N ARG A 30 31.93 -45.51 -19.05
CA ARG A 30 32.29 -46.88 -19.44
C ARG A 30 33.04 -46.90 -20.78
N GLN A 31 32.56 -46.16 -21.77
CA GLN A 31 33.21 -46.07 -23.08
C GLN A 31 34.63 -45.49 -23.02
N ILE A 32 34.87 -44.53 -22.12
CA ILE A 32 36.21 -43.98 -21.85
C ILE A 32 37.10 -45.07 -21.25
N ARG A 33 36.62 -45.79 -20.23
CA ARG A 33 37.35 -46.90 -19.60
C ARG A 33 37.68 -48.01 -20.60
N ASP A 34 36.72 -48.46 -21.40
CA ASP A 34 36.94 -49.49 -22.42
C ASP A 34 37.96 -49.06 -23.50
N SER A 35 38.12 -47.75 -23.71
CA SER A 35 39.14 -47.23 -24.63
C SER A 35 40.52 -47.16 -23.98
N LEU A 36 40.58 -46.84 -22.69
CA LEU A 36 41.80 -46.88 -21.88
C LEU A 36 42.32 -48.30 -21.68
N ASP A 37 41.45 -49.25 -21.36
CA ASP A 37 41.79 -50.67 -21.22
C ASP A 37 42.39 -51.24 -22.51
N ARG A 38 41.91 -50.78 -23.68
CA ARG A 38 42.48 -51.15 -24.98
C ARG A 38 43.83 -50.49 -25.21
N ALA A 39 43.96 -49.19 -24.94
CA ALA A 39 45.24 -48.49 -25.10
C ALA A 39 46.32 -49.06 -24.17
N ALA A 40 45.95 -49.51 -22.97
CA ALA A 40 46.87 -50.10 -22.00
C ALA A 40 47.55 -51.39 -22.48
N GLN A 41 46.96 -52.10 -23.46
CA GLN A 41 47.53 -53.32 -24.02
C GLN A 41 48.84 -53.06 -24.79
N ASP A 42 49.02 -51.84 -25.28
CA ASP A 42 50.15 -51.43 -26.11
C ASP A 42 51.24 -50.66 -25.32
N ASP A 43 51.16 -50.64 -23.98
CA ASP A 43 52.08 -49.96 -23.04
C ASP A 43 52.47 -48.52 -23.46
N PRO A 44 51.49 -47.60 -23.58
CA PRO A 44 51.76 -46.23 -24.00
C PRO A 44 52.50 -45.45 -22.91
N ALA A 45 53.26 -44.44 -23.31
CA ALA A 45 53.85 -43.47 -22.37
C ALA A 45 52.79 -42.56 -21.74
N GLY A 46 51.68 -42.34 -22.46
CA GLY A 46 50.57 -41.56 -21.96
C GLY A 46 49.34 -41.59 -22.86
N TRP A 47 48.22 -41.16 -22.31
CA TRP A 47 46.93 -41.14 -22.96
C TRP A 47 46.17 -39.87 -22.60
N THR A 48 45.74 -39.12 -23.62
CA THR A 48 45.02 -37.86 -23.44
C THR A 48 43.63 -37.94 -24.07
N LEU A 49 42.61 -37.71 -23.25
CA LEU A 49 41.24 -37.52 -23.72
C LEU A 49 41.04 -36.06 -24.15
N VAL A 50 40.49 -35.87 -25.34
CA VAL A 50 40.09 -34.56 -25.84
C VAL A 50 38.57 -34.55 -26.04
N ILE A 51 37.88 -33.61 -25.39
CA ILE A 51 36.42 -33.46 -25.42
C ILE A 51 35.99 -31.99 -25.57
N PRO A 52 34.84 -31.72 -26.19
CA PRO A 52 34.41 -30.36 -26.49
C PRO A 52 33.69 -29.66 -25.31
N TYR A 53 34.10 -29.92 -24.07
CA TYR A 53 33.67 -29.18 -22.87
C TYR A 53 34.65 -29.38 -21.71
N ASP A 54 34.66 -28.47 -20.74
CA ASP A 54 35.49 -28.59 -19.54
C ASP A 54 34.81 -29.40 -18.44
N PHE A 55 35.57 -30.33 -17.84
CA PHE A 55 35.13 -31.10 -16.68
C PHE A 55 34.75 -30.20 -15.51
N THR A 56 33.64 -30.57 -14.85
CA THR A 56 33.27 -30.07 -13.52
C THR A 56 34.21 -30.63 -12.44
N PRO A 57 34.23 -30.05 -11.21
CA PRO A 57 34.97 -30.63 -10.09
C PRO A 57 34.65 -32.11 -9.84
N LEU A 58 33.36 -32.50 -9.94
CA LEU A 58 32.92 -33.90 -9.77
C LEU A 58 33.40 -34.84 -10.88
N GLU A 59 33.54 -34.35 -12.12
CA GLU A 59 34.08 -35.13 -13.24
C GLU A 59 35.60 -35.26 -13.14
N TRP A 60 36.29 -34.22 -12.65
CA TRP A 60 37.70 -34.29 -12.29
C TRP A 60 37.98 -35.29 -11.18
N ASP A 61 37.18 -35.31 -10.11
CA ASP A 61 37.29 -36.29 -9.04
C ASP A 61 37.12 -37.73 -9.55
N TRP A 62 36.21 -37.94 -10.50
CA TRP A 62 36.04 -39.24 -11.14
C TRP A 62 37.24 -39.62 -12.02
N PHE A 63 37.74 -38.69 -12.83
CA PHE A 63 38.87 -38.96 -13.72
C PHE A 63 40.19 -39.19 -12.96
N ASN A 64 40.43 -38.40 -11.91
CA ASN A 64 41.61 -38.54 -11.04
C ASN A 64 41.64 -39.90 -10.33
N LYS A 65 40.49 -40.46 -9.95
CA LYS A 65 40.42 -41.83 -9.43
C LYS A 65 40.87 -42.84 -10.47
N LEU A 66 40.54 -42.61 -11.74
CA LEU A 66 40.92 -43.47 -12.86
C LEU A 66 42.44 -43.44 -13.13
N CYS A 67 43.11 -42.30 -12.90
CA CYS A 67 44.56 -42.19 -13.05
C CYS A 67 45.35 -43.15 -12.15
N GLY A 68 44.79 -43.57 -11.01
CA GLY A 68 45.43 -44.55 -10.12
C GLY A 68 45.40 -45.99 -10.64
N ASP A 69 44.54 -46.28 -11.62
CA ASP A 69 44.31 -47.64 -12.13
C ASP A 69 45.26 -48.04 -13.27
N TYR A 70 46.06 -47.09 -13.81
CA TYR A 70 46.92 -47.31 -14.98
C TYR A 70 48.36 -46.85 -14.75
N PRO A 71 49.38 -47.56 -15.28
CA PRO A 71 50.80 -47.29 -15.01
C PRO A 71 51.40 -46.14 -15.86
N PHE A 72 50.60 -45.47 -16.69
CA PHE A 72 51.03 -44.43 -17.63
C PHE A 72 50.25 -43.12 -17.45
N SER A 73 50.78 -42.02 -17.98
CA SER A 73 50.22 -40.69 -17.74
C SER A 73 48.85 -40.49 -18.39
N LEU A 74 47.85 -40.06 -17.61
CA LEU A 74 46.51 -39.73 -18.13
C LEU A 74 46.27 -38.23 -18.10
N GLY A 75 45.75 -37.69 -19.20
CA GLY A 75 45.38 -36.28 -19.32
C GLY A 75 43.99 -36.08 -19.91
N VAL A 76 43.38 -34.94 -19.59
CA VAL A 76 42.16 -34.45 -20.25
C VAL A 76 42.38 -33.03 -20.73
N HIS A 77 41.97 -32.78 -21.97
CA HIS A 77 41.85 -31.45 -22.52
C HIS A 77 40.39 -31.16 -22.87
N GLY A 78 39.87 -30.11 -22.24
CA GLY A 78 38.52 -29.62 -22.45
C GLY A 78 38.45 -28.48 -23.46
N LEU A 79 37.31 -27.78 -23.45
CA LEU A 79 37.00 -26.72 -24.40
C LEU A 79 38.01 -25.58 -24.35
N ARG A 80 38.41 -25.11 -23.16
CA ARG A 80 39.38 -24.00 -23.05
C ARG A 80 40.74 -24.33 -23.68
N TRP A 81 41.17 -25.58 -23.58
CA TRP A 81 42.41 -26.00 -24.22
C TRP A 81 42.25 -26.05 -25.76
N LEU A 82 41.11 -26.54 -26.25
CA LEU A 82 40.79 -26.57 -27.67
C LEU A 82 40.70 -25.16 -28.27
N GLU A 83 40.08 -24.22 -27.56
CA GLU A 83 39.99 -22.80 -27.95
C GLU A 83 41.38 -22.16 -28.02
N ALA A 84 42.22 -22.38 -27.01
CA ALA A 84 43.59 -21.90 -27.00
C ALA A 84 44.42 -22.45 -28.18
N ARG A 85 44.26 -23.73 -28.53
CA ARG A 85 44.94 -24.34 -29.68
C ARG A 85 44.38 -23.90 -31.02
N SER A 86 43.10 -23.54 -31.08
CA SER A 86 42.46 -23.01 -32.29
C SER A 86 42.98 -21.61 -32.63
N LEU A 87 43.34 -20.81 -31.62
CA LEU A 87 44.03 -19.53 -31.82
C LEU A 87 45.44 -19.70 -32.43
N GLU A 88 46.16 -20.75 -32.02
CA GLU A 88 47.51 -21.07 -32.52
C GLU A 88 47.49 -21.74 -33.91
N HIS A 89 46.42 -22.48 -34.20
CA HIS A 89 46.25 -23.25 -35.43
C HIS A 89 44.82 -23.07 -36.01
N PRO A 90 44.59 -22.01 -36.80
CA PRO A 90 43.25 -21.63 -37.29
C PRO A 90 42.54 -22.71 -38.11
N SER A 91 43.28 -23.68 -38.68
CA SER A 91 42.71 -24.84 -39.40
C SER A 91 41.93 -25.81 -38.50
N ILE A 92 42.10 -25.74 -37.17
CA ILE A 92 41.37 -26.56 -36.19
C ILE A 92 39.91 -26.08 -36.03
N GLU A 93 39.63 -24.80 -36.28
CA GLU A 93 38.32 -24.18 -36.09
C GLU A 93 37.20 -24.88 -36.92
N GLY A 94 37.57 -25.48 -38.05
CA GLY A 94 36.65 -26.21 -38.94
C GLY A 94 36.30 -27.64 -38.50
N LEU A 95 37.02 -28.23 -37.54
CA LEU A 95 36.82 -29.63 -37.12
C LEU A 95 35.87 -29.79 -35.93
N PHE A 96 35.66 -28.74 -35.13
CA PHE A 96 34.83 -28.77 -33.93
C PHE A 96 33.60 -27.85 -33.98
N ARG A 97 33.46 -27.00 -35.00
CA ARG A 97 32.15 -26.46 -35.38
C ARG A 97 31.33 -27.60 -36.01
N THR A 98 30.68 -28.41 -35.19
CA THR A 98 29.38 -28.92 -35.62
C THR A 98 28.57 -27.69 -36.00
N PRO A 99 27.99 -27.59 -37.22
CA PRO A 99 26.98 -26.58 -37.47
C PRO A 99 25.94 -26.80 -36.39
N HIS A 100 25.88 -25.89 -35.41
CA HIS A 100 24.71 -25.80 -34.57
C HIS A 100 23.55 -25.68 -35.57
N PRO A 101 22.50 -26.49 -35.47
CA PRO A 101 21.31 -26.22 -36.27
C PRO A 101 20.98 -24.74 -36.05
N LEU A 102 20.90 -23.98 -37.15
CA LEU A 102 20.49 -22.57 -37.10
C LEU A 102 19.33 -22.48 -36.12
N LEU A 103 19.41 -21.54 -35.18
CA LEU A 103 18.29 -21.28 -34.28
C LEU A 103 17.02 -21.26 -35.11
N ASP A 104 16.06 -22.13 -34.79
CA ASP A 104 14.77 -22.09 -35.44
C ASP A 104 14.03 -20.85 -34.93
N VAL A 105 14.28 -19.73 -35.58
CA VAL A 105 13.66 -18.43 -35.27
C VAL A 105 12.13 -18.56 -35.37
N HIS A 106 11.59 -19.51 -36.15
CA HIS A 106 10.14 -19.76 -36.19
C HIS A 106 9.59 -20.40 -34.91
N GLY A 107 10.43 -21.15 -34.18
CA GLY A 107 10.09 -21.79 -32.92
C GLY A 107 10.18 -20.87 -31.70
N LEU A 108 10.73 -19.65 -31.85
CA LEU A 108 10.80 -18.68 -30.77
C LEU A 108 9.40 -18.14 -30.39
N PRO A 109 9.16 -17.84 -29.10
CA PRO A 109 7.91 -17.19 -28.68
C PRO A 109 7.74 -15.81 -29.33
N CYS A 110 6.49 -15.39 -29.54
CA CYS A 110 6.20 -14.01 -29.93
C CYS A 110 6.29 -13.10 -28.71
N VAL A 111 6.62 -11.82 -28.92
CA VAL A 111 6.62 -10.78 -27.87
C VAL A 111 5.30 -10.74 -27.10
N SER A 112 4.15 -10.99 -27.75
CA SER A 112 2.84 -11.09 -27.11
C SER A 112 2.76 -12.14 -26.01
N ASP A 113 3.56 -13.20 -26.13
CA ASP A 113 3.54 -14.38 -25.27
C ASP A 113 4.56 -14.27 -24.13
N ILE A 114 5.43 -13.26 -24.18
CA ILE A 114 6.50 -13.05 -23.21
C ILE A 114 5.98 -12.36 -21.96
N THR A 115 6.17 -13.03 -20.84
CA THR A 115 5.93 -12.44 -19.53
C THR A 115 7.02 -11.41 -19.20
N PRO A 116 6.73 -10.42 -18.35
CA PRO A 116 7.75 -9.47 -17.88
C PRO A 116 8.96 -10.18 -17.24
N MET A 117 8.75 -11.34 -16.60
CA MET A 117 9.81 -12.11 -15.96
C MET A 117 10.81 -12.68 -16.95
N GLU A 118 10.30 -13.24 -18.04
CA GLU A 118 11.11 -13.79 -19.13
C GLU A 118 11.91 -12.70 -19.85
N ALA A 119 11.48 -11.43 -19.74
CA ALA A 119 12.21 -10.26 -20.22
C ALA A 119 13.09 -9.57 -19.15
N GLY A 120 13.28 -10.18 -17.98
CA GLY A 120 14.17 -9.67 -16.92
C GLY A 120 13.59 -8.58 -16.02
N VAL A 121 12.28 -8.29 -16.08
CA VAL A 121 11.64 -7.28 -15.22
C VAL A 121 11.57 -7.75 -13.76
N ALA A 122 11.98 -6.88 -12.82
CA ALA A 122 11.89 -7.16 -11.38
C ALA A 122 10.44 -7.12 -10.84
N PHE A 123 10.15 -7.94 -9.82
CA PHE A 123 8.80 -8.11 -9.25
C PHE A 123 8.64 -7.55 -7.84
N GLY A 124 7.38 -7.24 -7.50
CA GLY A 124 6.94 -6.86 -6.17
C GLY A 124 6.86 -8.03 -5.16
N VAL A 125 6.47 -7.71 -3.92
CA VAL A 125 6.21 -8.71 -2.87
C VAL A 125 5.12 -9.67 -3.34
N GLY A 126 5.37 -10.99 -3.22
CA GLY A 126 4.44 -12.04 -3.65
C GLY A 126 4.56 -12.46 -5.12
N GLY A 127 5.55 -11.95 -5.85
CA GLY A 127 5.81 -12.35 -7.25
C GLY A 127 4.86 -11.73 -8.26
N THR A 128 3.99 -10.79 -7.84
CA THR A 128 3.06 -10.09 -8.74
C THR A 128 3.69 -8.81 -9.27
N LEU A 129 3.49 -8.55 -10.55
CA LEU A 129 3.98 -7.35 -11.21
C LEU A 129 3.18 -6.12 -10.74
N THR A 130 3.85 -4.98 -10.58
CA THR A 130 3.20 -3.71 -10.27
C THR A 130 2.66 -3.05 -11.53
N ALA A 131 1.62 -2.22 -11.39
CA ALA A 131 1.16 -1.38 -12.48
C ALA A 131 2.32 -0.54 -13.05
N TYR A 132 2.39 -0.44 -14.38
CA TYR A 132 3.38 0.44 -15.02
C TYR A 132 2.89 1.88 -14.95
N VAL A 133 3.75 2.78 -14.46
CA VAL A 133 3.50 4.22 -14.55
C VAL A 133 4.20 4.73 -15.80
N ALA A 134 3.42 5.31 -16.71
CA ALA A 134 3.96 5.87 -17.93
C ALA A 134 5.04 6.92 -17.62
N ARG A 135 6.19 6.77 -18.24
CA ARG A 135 7.34 7.67 -18.13
C ARG A 135 7.26 8.77 -19.18
N ASP A 136 7.83 9.92 -18.89
CA ASP A 136 7.80 11.07 -19.83
C ASP A 136 8.50 10.72 -21.16
N ILE A 137 9.48 9.82 -21.11
CA ILE A 137 10.22 9.34 -22.29
C ILE A 137 9.44 8.32 -23.13
N ASP A 138 8.32 7.77 -22.64
CA ASP A 138 7.66 6.61 -23.28
C ASP A 138 7.21 6.91 -24.70
N SER A 139 6.80 8.15 -24.98
CA SER A 139 6.39 8.56 -26.33
C SER A 139 7.55 8.46 -27.32
N ALA A 140 8.72 8.98 -26.96
CA ALA A 140 9.94 8.90 -27.75
C ALA A 140 10.47 7.47 -27.84
N LEU A 141 10.43 6.72 -26.74
CA LEU A 141 10.85 5.32 -26.69
C LEU A 141 10.00 4.46 -27.63
N ARG A 142 8.66 4.55 -27.56
CA ARG A 142 7.75 3.82 -28.44
C ARG A 142 7.95 4.19 -29.90
N ALA A 143 8.17 5.47 -30.21
CA ALA A 143 8.49 5.90 -31.57
C ALA A 143 9.77 5.24 -32.11
N ARG A 144 10.86 5.19 -31.31
CA ARG A 144 12.11 4.52 -31.71
C ARG A 144 11.93 3.01 -31.87
N VAL A 145 11.21 2.35 -30.96
CA VAL A 145 10.93 0.91 -31.04
C VAL A 145 10.10 0.57 -32.29
N ARG A 146 9.08 1.38 -32.61
CA ARG A 146 8.27 1.21 -33.83
C ARG A 146 9.11 1.34 -35.11
N LEU A 147 9.91 2.41 -35.21
CA LEU A 147 10.81 2.64 -36.35
C LEU A 147 11.79 1.47 -36.55
N ALA A 148 12.34 0.94 -35.45
CA ALA A 148 13.20 -0.23 -35.50
C ALA A 148 12.44 -1.49 -35.97
N GLY A 149 11.16 -1.67 -35.60
CA GLY A 149 10.33 -2.77 -36.09
C GLY A 149 10.06 -2.73 -37.60
N GLU A 150 9.99 -1.53 -38.20
CA GLU A 150 9.73 -1.37 -39.64
C GLU A 150 10.96 -1.66 -40.50
N SER A 151 12.15 -1.29 -40.02
CA SER A 151 13.37 -1.25 -40.82
C SER A 151 14.56 -2.04 -40.26
N GLY A 152 14.41 -2.64 -39.08
CA GLY A 152 15.51 -3.14 -38.28
C GLY A 152 16.26 -2.03 -37.55
N GLY A 153 17.09 -2.39 -36.56
CA GLY A 153 17.98 -1.43 -35.88
C GLY A 153 18.12 -1.68 -34.39
N ALA A 154 18.66 -0.69 -33.68
CA ALA A 154 18.89 -0.76 -32.23
C ALA A 154 18.23 0.39 -31.48
N VAL A 155 17.73 0.08 -30.28
CA VAL A 155 17.27 1.05 -29.29
C VAL A 155 18.02 0.80 -27.99
N LEU A 156 18.84 1.77 -27.61
CA LEU A 156 19.62 1.74 -26.36
C LEU A 156 18.97 2.66 -25.33
N LEU A 157 18.66 2.12 -24.16
CA LEU A 157 18.15 2.88 -23.02
C LEU A 157 19.22 2.95 -21.92
N VAL A 158 19.67 4.16 -21.62
CA VAL A 158 20.72 4.47 -20.63
C VAL A 158 20.10 5.15 -19.41
N GLY A 159 20.61 4.91 -18.23
CA GLY A 159 20.19 5.61 -17.01
C GLY A 159 20.70 4.92 -15.76
N ASP A 160 20.49 5.52 -14.59
CA ASP A 160 20.94 4.94 -13.32
C ASP A 160 20.36 3.54 -13.08
N SER A 161 21.04 2.76 -12.25
CA SER A 161 20.55 1.49 -11.72
C SER A 161 19.13 1.64 -11.13
N ALA A 162 18.25 0.71 -11.51
CA ALA A 162 16.80 0.74 -11.23
C ALA A 162 16.05 2.05 -11.53
N ALA A 163 16.47 2.83 -12.53
CA ALA A 163 15.60 3.86 -13.12
C ALA A 163 14.31 3.30 -13.77
N GLY A 164 14.20 1.97 -13.93
CA GLY A 164 13.08 1.27 -14.56
C GLY A 164 13.29 0.94 -16.04
N LYS A 165 14.56 0.92 -16.50
CA LYS A 165 14.93 0.75 -17.92
C LYS A 165 14.31 -0.49 -18.56
N THR A 166 14.54 -1.66 -17.98
CA THR A 166 14.03 -2.96 -18.48
C THR A 166 12.51 -2.98 -18.53
N ARG A 167 11.84 -2.37 -17.53
CA ARG A 167 10.37 -2.24 -17.49
C ARG A 167 9.86 -1.35 -18.62
N ALA A 168 10.46 -0.19 -18.82
CA ALA A 168 10.07 0.76 -19.87
C ALA A 168 10.27 0.16 -21.28
N LEU A 169 11.39 -0.52 -21.51
CA LEU A 169 11.64 -1.24 -22.76
C LEU A 169 10.65 -2.37 -22.99
N TYR A 170 10.33 -3.17 -21.96
CA TYR A 170 9.32 -4.23 -22.07
C TYR A 170 7.96 -3.68 -22.49
N GLU A 171 7.50 -2.59 -21.86
CA GLU A 171 6.20 -1.98 -22.17
C GLU A 171 6.16 -1.36 -23.59
N ALA A 172 7.26 -0.76 -24.03
CA ALA A 172 7.39 -0.25 -25.40
C ALA A 172 7.42 -1.39 -26.43
N MET A 173 8.24 -2.43 -26.18
CA MET A 173 8.34 -3.62 -27.03
C MET A 173 7.00 -4.31 -27.20
N ARG A 174 6.29 -4.55 -26.09
CA ARG A 174 5.00 -5.25 -26.11
C ARG A 174 3.92 -4.48 -26.85
N ALA A 175 3.92 -3.16 -26.75
CA ALA A 175 2.95 -2.30 -27.43
C ALA A 175 3.21 -2.21 -28.94
N GLU A 176 4.47 -2.09 -29.36
CA GLU A 176 4.81 -1.76 -30.74
C GLU A 176 5.18 -3.00 -31.59
N LEU A 177 5.69 -4.07 -30.97
CA LEU A 177 6.23 -5.25 -31.66
C LEU A 177 5.59 -6.59 -31.26
N PRO A 178 4.26 -6.70 -31.00
CA PRO A 178 3.67 -7.91 -30.41
C PRO A 178 3.85 -9.18 -31.24
N GLY A 179 3.93 -9.07 -32.58
CA GLY A 179 4.10 -10.20 -33.48
C GLY A 179 5.55 -10.57 -33.80
N HIS A 180 6.54 -9.87 -33.25
CA HIS A 180 7.95 -10.21 -33.48
C HIS A 180 8.36 -11.38 -32.59
N ARG A 181 9.30 -12.20 -33.08
CA ARG A 181 9.91 -13.28 -32.30
C ARG A 181 10.81 -12.71 -31.21
N PHE A 182 10.81 -13.26 -30.00
CA PHE A 182 11.60 -12.73 -28.89
C PHE A 182 12.71 -13.69 -28.46
N VAL A 183 13.87 -13.13 -28.14
CA VAL A 183 14.96 -13.86 -27.48
C VAL A 183 15.80 -12.94 -26.59
N GLN A 184 16.18 -13.46 -25.42
CA GLN A 184 17.14 -12.84 -24.51
C GLN A 184 18.28 -13.84 -24.25
N PRO A 185 19.51 -13.58 -24.75
CA PRO A 185 20.62 -14.52 -24.68
C PRO A 185 21.35 -14.47 -23.35
N HIS A 186 21.93 -15.61 -22.97
CA HIS A 186 23.05 -15.65 -22.03
C HIS A 186 24.35 -15.16 -22.69
N ALA A 187 25.29 -14.62 -21.89
CA ALA A 187 26.52 -14.00 -22.39
C ALA A 187 27.37 -14.93 -23.28
N ASN A 188 27.34 -16.23 -23.01
CA ASN A 188 28.08 -17.27 -23.75
C ASN A 188 27.44 -17.68 -25.09
N GLU A 189 26.20 -17.26 -25.38
CA GLU A 189 25.46 -17.67 -26.58
C GLU A 189 25.22 -16.52 -27.58
N VAL A 190 25.49 -15.27 -27.15
CA VAL A 190 25.13 -14.06 -27.89
C VAL A 190 25.79 -13.96 -29.27
N SER A 191 27.05 -14.37 -29.41
CA SER A 191 27.83 -14.23 -30.64
C SER A 191 27.22 -15.02 -31.80
N GLN A 192 26.93 -16.30 -31.57
CA GLN A 192 26.30 -17.17 -32.56
C GLN A 192 24.84 -16.77 -32.80
N LEU A 193 24.11 -16.42 -31.74
CA LEU A 193 22.70 -16.06 -31.84
C LEU A 193 22.48 -14.81 -32.72
N VAL A 194 23.34 -13.80 -32.56
CA VAL A 194 23.29 -12.57 -33.37
C VAL A 194 23.48 -12.87 -34.86
N VAL A 195 24.37 -13.80 -35.20
CA VAL A 195 24.58 -14.24 -36.59
C VAL A 195 23.35 -15.00 -37.11
N ASP A 196 22.81 -15.92 -36.32
CA ASP A 196 21.66 -16.74 -36.72
C ASP A 196 20.42 -15.87 -36.98
N ILE A 197 20.15 -14.89 -36.11
CA ILE A 197 19.04 -13.94 -36.27
C ILE A 197 19.24 -13.10 -37.53
N ALA A 198 20.46 -12.58 -37.75
CA ALA A 198 20.77 -11.77 -38.93
C ALA A 198 20.56 -12.56 -40.23
N VAL A 199 20.91 -13.85 -40.26
CA VAL A 199 20.73 -14.75 -41.41
C VAL A 199 19.26 -15.13 -41.63
N ALA A 200 18.49 -15.36 -40.56
CA ALA A 200 17.09 -15.74 -40.66
C ALA A 200 16.22 -14.67 -41.34
N ALA A 201 16.65 -13.40 -41.31
CA ALA A 201 16.03 -12.26 -41.99
C ALA A 201 14.53 -12.07 -41.67
N GLN A 202 14.13 -12.44 -40.46
CA GLN A 202 12.76 -12.33 -39.96
C GLN A 202 12.63 -11.29 -38.84
N PRO A 203 11.43 -10.73 -38.63
CA PRO A 203 11.17 -9.81 -37.52
C PRO A 203 11.40 -10.49 -36.16
N CYS A 204 12.48 -10.12 -35.50
CA CYS A 204 12.90 -10.69 -34.22
C CYS A 204 13.43 -9.58 -33.31
N VAL A 205 13.07 -9.63 -32.03
CA VAL A 205 13.58 -8.76 -30.97
C VAL A 205 14.63 -9.51 -30.15
N LEU A 206 15.83 -8.94 -30.12
CA LEU A 206 16.92 -9.37 -29.25
C LEU A 206 17.02 -8.38 -28.08
N LEU A 207 16.74 -8.83 -26.86
CA LEU A 207 16.88 -8.01 -25.65
C LEU A 207 18.22 -8.29 -24.95
N LEU A 208 19.09 -7.29 -24.88
CA LEU A 208 20.35 -7.34 -24.14
C LEU A 208 20.24 -6.46 -22.88
N ASP A 209 19.90 -7.10 -21.77
CA ASP A 209 19.83 -6.41 -20.49
C ASP A 209 21.24 -6.26 -19.89
N ASP A 210 21.62 -5.05 -19.50
CA ASP A 210 22.96 -4.68 -19.06
C ASP A 210 24.04 -4.96 -20.13
N LEU A 211 23.97 -4.23 -21.26
CA LEU A 211 24.80 -4.44 -22.46
C LEU A 211 26.31 -4.60 -22.18
N HIS A 212 26.86 -3.91 -21.18
CA HIS A 212 28.27 -4.02 -20.80
C HIS A 212 28.73 -5.45 -20.50
N ARG A 213 27.85 -6.31 -19.96
CA ARG A 213 28.17 -7.73 -19.70
C ARG A 213 28.58 -8.48 -20.96
N TYR A 214 27.99 -8.12 -22.10
CA TYR A 214 28.30 -8.74 -23.39
C TYR A 214 29.52 -8.12 -24.08
N LEU A 215 29.94 -6.92 -23.63
CA LEU A 215 31.14 -6.23 -24.12
C LEU A 215 32.38 -6.65 -23.34
N GLU A 216 32.26 -6.84 -22.02
CA GLU A 216 33.35 -7.25 -21.11
C GLU A 216 33.92 -8.63 -21.47
N ASP A 217 33.06 -9.58 -21.83
CA ASP A 217 33.45 -10.94 -22.18
C ASP A 217 33.96 -11.07 -23.64
N GLU A 218 34.11 -9.95 -24.37
CA GLU A 218 34.41 -9.89 -25.82
C GLU A 218 33.47 -10.73 -26.71
N CYS A 219 32.33 -11.18 -26.17
CA CYS A 219 31.35 -12.00 -26.87
C CYS A 219 30.57 -11.23 -27.95
N LEU A 220 30.53 -9.90 -27.89
CA LEU A 220 29.75 -9.06 -28.80
C LEU A 220 30.56 -7.86 -29.31
N GLY A 221 30.99 -7.92 -30.57
CA GLY A 221 31.75 -6.88 -31.24
C GLY A 221 30.98 -6.16 -32.35
N ALA A 222 31.65 -5.15 -32.94
CA ALA A 222 31.07 -4.38 -34.05
C ALA A 222 30.88 -5.21 -35.34
N ARG A 223 31.64 -6.30 -35.50
CA ARG A 223 31.54 -7.19 -36.67
C ARG A 223 30.24 -8.01 -36.63
N GLU A 224 29.82 -8.41 -35.44
CA GLU A 224 28.64 -9.23 -35.20
C GLU A 224 27.36 -8.37 -35.24
N ILE A 225 27.38 -7.18 -34.64
CA ILE A 225 26.21 -6.29 -34.58
C ILE A 225 25.87 -5.65 -35.92
N GLY A 226 26.87 -5.25 -36.73
CA GLY A 226 26.62 -4.53 -37.99
C GLY A 226 25.63 -5.24 -38.93
N PRO A 227 25.79 -6.55 -39.21
CA PRO A 227 24.83 -7.34 -39.97
C PRO A 227 23.43 -7.41 -39.33
N LEU A 228 23.34 -7.55 -38.01
CA LEU A 228 22.07 -7.60 -37.28
C LEU A 228 21.28 -6.29 -37.47
N LEU A 229 21.94 -5.13 -37.32
CA LEU A 229 21.30 -3.82 -37.46
C LEU A 229 20.81 -3.51 -38.88
N ARG A 230 21.33 -4.22 -39.90
CA ARG A 230 20.87 -4.12 -41.30
C ARG A 230 19.84 -5.18 -41.68
N SER A 231 19.56 -6.12 -40.79
CA SER A 231 18.53 -7.15 -40.95
C SER A 231 17.17 -6.62 -40.48
N LYS A 232 16.13 -7.45 -40.50
CA LYS A 232 14.81 -7.12 -39.92
C LYS A 232 14.75 -7.27 -38.39
N ALA A 233 15.89 -7.47 -37.74
CA ALA A 233 15.96 -7.65 -36.29
C ALA A 233 15.99 -6.30 -35.55
N VAL A 234 15.38 -6.29 -34.36
CA VAL A 234 15.35 -5.18 -33.44
C VAL A 234 16.20 -5.53 -32.22
N LEU A 235 17.28 -4.80 -32.01
CA LEU A 235 18.12 -4.93 -30.82
C LEU A 235 17.66 -3.92 -29.76
N LEU A 236 17.08 -4.41 -28.67
CA LEU A 236 16.77 -3.60 -27.50
C LEU A 236 17.86 -3.81 -26.45
N ALA A 237 18.44 -2.72 -25.93
CA ALA A 237 19.51 -2.82 -24.95
C ALA A 237 19.29 -1.85 -23.78
N THR A 238 19.60 -2.30 -22.57
CA THR A 238 19.72 -1.43 -21.39
C THR A 238 21.18 -1.24 -21.02
N LEU A 239 21.52 -0.07 -20.48
CA LEU A 239 22.85 0.18 -19.94
C LEU A 239 22.78 1.12 -18.73
N ASP A 240 23.62 0.84 -17.73
CA ASP A 240 23.81 1.76 -16.61
C ASP A 240 24.56 3.02 -17.05
N ALA A 241 24.27 4.18 -16.45
CA ALA A 241 24.92 5.45 -16.78
C ALA A 241 26.45 5.39 -16.60
N THR A 242 26.96 4.80 -15.52
CA THR A 242 28.41 4.69 -15.29
C THR A 242 29.05 3.74 -16.28
N ALA A 243 28.36 2.65 -16.62
CA ALA A 243 28.82 1.71 -17.64
C ALA A 243 28.82 2.37 -19.03
N TYR A 244 27.82 3.20 -19.36
CA TYR A 244 27.79 3.94 -20.61
C TYR A 244 28.98 4.91 -20.73
N GLU A 245 29.32 5.63 -19.67
CA GLU A 245 30.51 6.50 -19.65
C GLU A 245 31.79 5.70 -19.92
N GLN A 246 31.98 4.60 -19.20
CA GLN A 246 33.14 3.72 -19.33
C GLN A 246 33.27 3.13 -20.75
N TRP A 247 32.15 2.71 -21.34
CA TRP A 247 32.12 1.99 -22.62
C TRP A 247 31.82 2.87 -23.83
N SER A 248 31.60 4.18 -23.65
CA SER A 248 31.23 5.15 -24.70
C SER A 248 32.15 5.14 -25.93
N GLY A 249 33.41 4.76 -25.76
CA GLY A 249 34.39 4.62 -26.84
C GLY A 249 34.21 3.38 -27.74
N SER A 250 33.39 2.40 -27.33
CA SER A 250 33.26 1.11 -28.02
C SER A 250 32.64 1.26 -29.42
N ALA A 251 33.11 0.44 -30.35
CA ALA A 251 32.59 0.45 -31.72
C ALA A 251 31.13 -0.04 -31.80
N VAL A 252 30.66 -0.76 -30.78
CA VAL A 252 29.26 -1.19 -30.63
C VAL A 252 28.37 0.00 -30.24
N LEU A 253 28.72 0.71 -29.16
CA LEU A 253 27.90 1.82 -28.66
C LEU A 253 27.85 2.99 -29.64
N LYS A 254 28.91 3.23 -30.41
CA LYS A 254 28.92 4.26 -31.48
C LYS A 254 27.87 4.03 -32.59
N GLN A 255 27.32 2.82 -32.70
CA GLN A 255 26.27 2.48 -33.66
C GLN A 255 24.85 2.60 -33.07
N MET A 256 24.72 3.03 -31.80
CA MET A 256 23.45 3.14 -31.10
C MET A 256 23.26 4.55 -30.54
N GLU A 257 22.11 5.15 -30.79
CA GLU A 257 21.77 6.43 -30.17
C GLU A 257 21.07 6.18 -28.82
N PRO A 258 21.63 6.65 -27.69
CA PRO A 258 21.02 6.42 -26.39
C PRO A 258 19.74 7.26 -26.21
N LEU A 259 18.73 6.69 -25.58
CA LEU A 259 17.71 7.42 -24.84
C LEU A 259 18.10 7.41 -23.36
N VAL A 260 17.98 8.54 -22.69
CA VAL A 260 18.27 8.65 -21.25
C VAL A 260 16.97 8.52 -20.46
N LEU A 261 16.92 7.58 -19.53
CA LEU A 261 15.85 7.42 -18.56
C LEU A 261 16.32 7.94 -17.20
N GLU A 262 15.73 9.06 -16.79
CA GLU A 262 16.03 9.68 -15.50
C GLU A 262 15.56 8.81 -14.33
N ARG A 263 16.40 8.72 -13.29
CA ARG A 263 16.02 8.04 -12.03
C ARG A 263 14.97 8.82 -11.26
N ARG A 264 15.11 10.15 -11.23
CA ARG A 264 14.20 11.05 -10.53
C ARG A 264 12.98 11.32 -11.39
N TRP A 265 11.82 11.04 -10.83
CA TRP A 265 10.57 11.22 -11.55
C TRP A 265 10.17 12.69 -11.61
N SER A 266 9.69 13.13 -12.78
CA SER A 266 9.14 14.48 -12.93
C SER A 266 7.89 14.68 -12.07
N THR A 267 7.43 15.92 -11.91
CA THR A 267 6.16 16.18 -11.21
C THR A 267 4.99 15.45 -11.86
N ALA A 268 4.95 15.43 -13.20
CA ALA A 268 3.89 14.74 -13.95
C ALA A 268 3.96 13.22 -13.79
N GLU A 269 5.15 12.62 -13.76
CA GLU A 269 5.34 11.19 -13.48
C GLU A 269 4.87 10.84 -12.06
N ARG A 270 5.17 11.67 -11.07
CA ARG A 270 4.73 11.48 -9.68
C ARG A 270 3.22 11.64 -9.52
N ASP A 271 2.59 12.58 -10.22
CA ASP A 271 1.13 12.72 -10.25
C ASP A 271 0.47 11.45 -10.79
N ARG A 272 1.00 10.89 -11.88
CA ARG A 272 0.52 9.60 -12.42
C ARG A 272 0.70 8.44 -11.43
N ALA A 273 1.80 8.45 -10.67
CA ALA A 273 2.04 7.46 -9.63
C ALA A 273 1.03 7.57 -8.48
N ARG A 274 0.73 8.80 -8.02
CA ARG A 274 -0.26 9.08 -6.97
C ARG A 274 -1.67 8.68 -7.37
N SER A 275 -2.02 8.85 -8.64
CA SER A 275 -3.32 8.44 -9.18
C SER A 275 -3.39 6.95 -9.56
N SER A 276 -2.35 6.16 -9.28
CA SER A 276 -2.35 4.73 -9.60
C SER A 276 -3.34 3.96 -8.74
N GLN A 277 -4.04 3.00 -9.36
CA GLN A 277 -4.89 2.03 -8.65
C GLN A 277 -4.09 0.94 -7.95
N ASP A 278 -2.77 0.82 -8.22
CA ASP A 278 -1.90 -0.11 -7.51
C ASP A 278 -1.33 0.56 -6.24
N PRO A 279 -1.75 0.13 -5.04
CA PRO A 279 -1.31 0.76 -3.80
C PRO A 279 0.19 0.60 -3.54
N ARG A 280 0.89 -0.31 -4.24
CA ARG A 280 2.36 -0.41 -4.16
C ARG A 280 3.04 0.75 -4.86
N VAL A 281 2.47 1.22 -5.97
CA VAL A 281 2.99 2.37 -6.73
C VAL A 281 2.80 3.66 -5.96
N VAL A 282 1.61 3.87 -5.40
CA VAL A 282 1.31 5.05 -4.56
C VAL A 282 2.27 5.13 -3.37
N ARG A 283 2.50 4.00 -2.68
CA ARG A 283 3.46 3.94 -1.55
C ARG A 283 4.91 4.19 -1.97
N ALA A 284 5.32 3.66 -3.12
CA ALA A 284 6.67 3.91 -3.62
C ALA A 284 6.91 5.41 -3.92
N GLU A 285 5.89 6.14 -4.37
CA GLU A 285 5.96 7.60 -4.52
C GLU A 285 6.12 8.34 -3.19
N GLN A 286 5.44 7.87 -2.13
CA GLN A 286 5.49 8.46 -0.79
C GLN A 286 6.86 8.32 -0.11
N THR A 287 7.74 7.44 -0.59
CA THR A 287 9.12 7.25 -0.08
C THR A 287 9.99 8.51 -0.22
N GLY A 288 9.59 9.45 -1.09
CA GLY A 288 10.29 10.72 -1.32
C GLY A 288 11.37 10.64 -2.42
N PRO A 289 11.98 11.78 -2.80
CA PRO A 289 12.84 11.87 -3.99
C PRO A 289 14.24 11.27 -3.83
N ALA A 290 14.66 10.94 -2.60
CA ALA A 290 15.99 10.38 -2.33
C ALA A 290 16.11 8.95 -2.87
N ILE A 291 15.11 8.12 -2.55
CA ILE A 291 14.98 6.71 -2.97
C ILE A 291 13.96 6.70 -4.11
N GLY A 292 14.39 6.45 -5.34
CA GLY A 292 13.53 6.58 -6.51
C GLY A 292 12.31 5.65 -6.44
N VAL A 293 11.20 6.00 -7.10
CA VAL A 293 9.99 5.17 -7.13
C VAL A 293 10.28 3.79 -7.71
N ALA A 294 10.97 3.74 -8.85
CA ALA A 294 11.35 2.50 -9.51
C ALA A 294 12.33 1.65 -8.67
N GLU A 295 13.26 2.31 -7.98
CA GLU A 295 14.18 1.70 -7.01
C GLU A 295 13.41 1.04 -5.86
N SER A 296 12.47 1.77 -5.26
CA SER A 296 11.65 1.28 -4.16
C SER A 296 10.85 0.04 -4.56
N LEU A 297 10.20 0.09 -5.73
CA LEU A 297 9.42 -1.03 -6.26
C LEU A 297 10.27 -2.28 -6.54
N ALA A 298 11.51 -2.11 -6.96
CA ALA A 298 12.41 -3.21 -7.30
C ALA A 298 13.15 -3.79 -6.09
N ALA A 299 13.62 -2.94 -5.17
CA ALA A 299 14.50 -3.33 -4.07
C ALA A 299 13.73 -3.84 -2.84
N ALA A 300 12.70 -3.12 -2.40
CA ALA A 300 12.04 -3.36 -1.13
C ALA A 300 11.51 -4.80 -0.93
N PRO A 301 10.89 -5.46 -1.93
CA PRO A 301 10.43 -6.84 -1.77
C PRO A 301 11.55 -7.84 -1.46
N ARG A 302 12.72 -7.64 -2.07
CA ARG A 302 13.89 -8.49 -1.88
C ARG A 302 14.55 -8.21 -0.54
N LEU A 303 14.68 -6.93 -0.17
CA LEU A 303 15.18 -6.53 1.14
C LEU A 303 14.32 -7.13 2.27
N TRP A 304 13.00 -7.01 2.16
CA TRP A 304 12.07 -7.57 3.14
C TRP A 304 12.19 -9.09 3.27
N ARG A 305 12.26 -9.81 2.13
CA ARG A 305 12.41 -11.27 2.13
C ARG A 305 13.76 -11.71 2.71
N GLU A 306 14.84 -11.03 2.35
CA GLU A 306 16.17 -11.32 2.88
C GLU A 306 16.22 -11.12 4.40
N LEU A 307 15.68 -10.00 4.89
CA LEU A 307 15.61 -9.69 6.32
C LEU A 307 14.90 -10.80 7.12
N ARG A 308 13.74 -11.25 6.63
CA ARG A 308 12.93 -12.30 7.28
C ARG A 308 13.59 -13.69 7.28
N LEU A 309 14.57 -13.93 6.42
CA LEU A 309 15.28 -15.21 6.30
C LEU A 309 16.69 -15.18 6.87
N ALA A 310 17.19 -13.99 7.24
CA ALA A 310 18.55 -13.80 7.74
C ALA A 310 18.71 -14.28 9.19
N ASP A 311 17.63 -14.30 9.95
CA ASP A 311 17.63 -14.64 11.36
C ASP A 311 17.59 -16.16 11.62
N ARG A 312 18.72 -16.82 11.37
CA ARG A 312 18.91 -18.27 11.56
C ARG A 312 20.39 -18.63 11.60
N ALA A 313 20.70 -19.84 12.08
CA ALA A 313 22.04 -20.40 12.01
C ALA A 313 22.52 -20.49 10.54
N GLY A 314 23.71 -19.97 10.26
CA GLY A 314 24.26 -19.86 8.90
C GLY A 314 23.70 -18.70 8.06
N GLY A 315 22.83 -17.85 8.65
CA GLY A 315 22.39 -16.59 8.09
C GLY A 315 23.25 -15.40 8.55
N SER A 316 22.61 -14.24 8.73
CA SER A 316 23.23 -13.00 9.23
C SER A 316 22.38 -12.44 10.39
N PRO A 317 22.27 -13.19 11.50
CA PRO A 317 21.34 -12.88 12.58
C PRO A 317 21.63 -11.55 13.27
N ARG A 318 22.91 -11.14 13.39
CA ARG A 318 23.21 -9.81 13.97
C ARG A 318 22.84 -8.68 13.01
N GLY A 319 23.11 -8.84 11.72
CA GLY A 319 22.70 -7.88 10.70
C GLY A 319 21.19 -7.72 10.61
N ALA A 320 20.46 -8.84 10.73
CA ALA A 320 19.00 -8.84 10.82
C ALA A 320 18.51 -8.08 12.06
N ALA A 321 19.09 -8.37 13.24
CA ALA A 321 18.75 -7.69 14.48
C ALA A 321 19.03 -6.18 14.43
N LEU A 322 20.14 -5.75 13.81
CA LEU A 322 20.45 -4.33 13.59
C LEU A 322 19.40 -3.64 12.71
N THR A 323 18.96 -4.34 11.67
CA THR A 323 17.94 -3.81 10.76
C THR A 323 16.58 -3.71 11.47
N TRP A 324 16.19 -4.71 12.26
CA TRP A 324 14.98 -4.66 13.07
C TRP A 324 15.01 -3.55 14.12
N ALA A 325 16.15 -3.35 14.79
CA ALA A 325 16.34 -2.24 15.71
C ALA A 325 16.11 -0.89 15.01
N ALA A 326 16.68 -0.70 13.83
CA ALA A 326 16.48 0.54 13.07
C ALA A 326 15.02 0.74 12.64
N ILE A 327 14.34 -0.33 12.20
CA ILE A 327 12.91 -0.31 11.87
C ILE A 327 12.10 0.12 13.10
N ASP A 328 12.32 -0.52 14.24
CA ASP A 328 11.52 -0.29 15.45
C ASP A 328 11.81 1.07 16.09
N LEU A 329 13.06 1.57 16.06
CA LEU A 329 13.39 2.94 16.49
C LEU A 329 12.70 3.99 15.62
N ALA A 330 12.68 3.80 14.30
CA ALA A 330 11.98 4.69 13.38
C ALA A 330 10.45 4.65 13.61
N ARG A 331 9.89 3.46 13.86
CA ARG A 331 8.47 3.29 14.21
C ARG A 331 8.12 3.84 15.59
N ALA A 332 9.07 3.80 16.51
CA ALA A 332 8.91 4.39 17.83
C ALA A 332 8.79 5.92 17.72
N GLY A 333 9.47 6.56 16.75
CA GLY A 333 9.21 7.96 16.42
C GLY A 333 10.45 8.81 16.16
N LEU A 334 11.64 8.21 16.18
CA LEU A 334 12.88 8.92 15.86
C LEU A 334 12.94 9.22 14.35
N LYS A 335 12.97 10.51 13.99
CA LYS A 335 12.86 10.98 12.60
C LYS A 335 14.20 11.21 11.90
N GLY A 336 15.30 11.24 12.65
CA GLY A 336 16.65 11.50 12.16
C GLY A 336 17.46 10.25 11.79
N PRO A 337 18.65 10.42 11.20
CA PRO A 337 19.65 9.37 11.11
C PRO A 337 19.97 8.77 12.47
N LEU A 338 19.92 7.45 12.59
CA LEU A 338 20.23 6.71 13.82
C LEU A 338 21.73 6.53 13.95
N SER A 339 22.30 6.82 15.12
CA SER A 339 23.73 6.59 15.37
C SER A 339 24.05 5.08 15.39
N THR A 340 25.25 4.72 14.96
CA THR A 340 25.71 3.32 15.06
C THR A 340 25.68 2.82 16.51
N GLY A 341 26.01 3.68 17.49
CA GLY A 341 25.92 3.36 18.92
C GLY A 341 24.52 2.93 19.34
N LEU A 342 23.49 3.75 19.05
CA LEU A 342 22.10 3.45 19.38
C LEU A 342 21.62 2.15 18.73
N LEU A 343 22.02 1.89 17.47
CA LEU A 343 21.72 0.63 16.79
C LEU A 343 22.40 -0.57 17.45
N LEU A 344 23.67 -0.42 17.83
CA LEU A 344 24.44 -1.47 18.51
C LEU A 344 23.92 -1.76 19.92
N ASP A 345 23.31 -0.81 20.61
CA ASP A 345 22.67 -1.06 21.90
C ASP A 345 21.30 -1.72 21.71
N THR A 346 20.50 -1.19 20.78
CA THR A 346 19.12 -1.64 20.57
C THR A 346 19.04 -3.02 19.92
N HIS A 347 19.95 -3.39 19.01
CA HIS A 347 19.89 -4.68 18.31
C HIS A 347 20.03 -5.89 19.23
N LEU A 348 20.61 -5.73 20.42
CA LEU A 348 20.76 -6.82 21.38
C LEU A 348 19.42 -7.37 21.82
N LEU A 349 18.37 -6.53 21.84
CA LEU A 349 17.00 -6.92 22.14
C LEU A 349 16.49 -7.93 21.11
N HIS A 350 16.54 -7.57 19.83
CA HIS A 350 16.11 -8.45 18.74
C HIS A 350 16.98 -9.70 18.62
N LEU A 351 18.30 -9.56 18.78
CA LEU A 351 19.20 -10.71 18.71
C LEU A 351 18.92 -11.72 19.83
N ALA A 352 18.53 -11.26 21.02
CA ALA A 352 18.15 -12.14 22.11
C ALA A 352 16.89 -12.95 21.78
N ASP A 353 15.84 -12.30 21.27
CA ASP A 353 14.58 -12.95 20.87
C ASP A 353 14.78 -14.02 19.80
N SER A 354 15.72 -13.77 18.89
CA SER A 354 16.11 -14.65 17.81
C SER A 354 16.87 -15.92 18.24
N GLY A 355 17.40 -15.96 19.46
CA GLY A 355 18.21 -17.07 19.98
C GLY A 355 19.65 -16.70 20.36
N GLY A 356 20.03 -15.43 20.22
CA GLY A 356 21.24 -14.86 20.77
C GLY A 356 22.52 -15.57 20.34
N ALA A 357 23.33 -15.94 21.33
CA ALA A 357 24.60 -16.61 21.10
C ALA A 357 24.47 -17.98 20.41
N LEU A 358 23.32 -18.65 20.50
CA LEU A 358 23.11 -19.96 19.89
C LEU A 358 23.14 -19.91 18.36
N LEU A 359 22.81 -18.77 17.77
CA LEU A 359 22.87 -18.55 16.33
C LEU A 359 24.29 -18.34 15.80
N ARG A 360 25.29 -18.20 16.70
CA ARG A 360 26.69 -17.85 16.38
C ARG A 360 26.77 -16.61 15.48
N PRO A 361 26.24 -15.47 15.96
CA PRO A 361 26.17 -14.24 15.17
C PRO A 361 27.55 -13.77 14.73
N GLU A 362 27.58 -13.16 13.54
CA GLU A 362 28.73 -12.50 12.95
C GLU A 362 29.24 -11.32 13.81
N SER A 363 30.43 -10.79 13.46
CA SER A 363 30.99 -9.62 14.15
C SER A 363 30.12 -8.37 13.92
N GLN A 364 30.25 -7.35 14.78
CA GLN A 364 29.52 -6.09 14.59
C GLN A 364 29.84 -5.42 13.25
N GLY A 365 31.11 -5.45 12.84
CA GLY A 365 31.54 -4.92 11.54
C GLY A 365 30.92 -5.67 10.37
N ASP A 366 30.92 -7.00 10.41
CA ASP A 366 30.29 -7.83 9.36
C ASP A 366 28.77 -7.65 9.31
N ALA A 367 28.14 -7.45 10.46
CA ALA A 367 26.70 -7.21 10.57
C ALA A 367 26.29 -5.86 9.95
N LEU A 368 27.03 -4.79 10.24
CA LEU A 368 26.84 -3.47 9.63
C LEU A 368 27.14 -3.50 8.13
N ALA A 369 28.22 -4.16 7.73
CA ALA A 369 28.55 -4.37 6.32
C ALA A 369 27.44 -5.14 5.60
N TRP A 370 26.88 -6.17 6.24
CA TRP A 370 25.74 -6.90 5.71
C TRP A 370 24.51 -6.01 5.60
N ALA A 371 24.12 -5.26 6.64
CA ALA A 371 22.93 -4.42 6.61
C ALA A 371 23.06 -3.25 5.60
N GLY A 372 24.25 -2.68 5.49
CA GLY A 372 24.61 -1.61 4.55
C GLY A 372 24.93 -2.05 3.13
N ARG A 373 25.07 -3.35 2.86
CA ARG A 373 25.37 -3.87 1.52
C ARG A 373 24.28 -3.45 0.52
N VAL A 374 24.68 -2.95 -0.64
CA VAL A 374 23.76 -2.68 -1.74
C VAL A 374 23.25 -4.02 -2.32
N ARG A 375 21.93 -4.21 -2.33
CA ARG A 375 21.25 -5.32 -3.01
C ARG A 375 20.70 -4.84 -4.34
N CYS A 376 20.68 -5.76 -5.30
CA CYS A 376 20.13 -5.55 -6.63
C CYS A 376 20.79 -4.41 -7.41
N GLY A 377 21.95 -3.91 -6.96
CA GLY A 377 22.67 -2.79 -7.54
C GLY A 377 22.09 -1.41 -7.21
N VAL A 378 21.18 -1.31 -6.23
CA VAL A 378 20.35 -0.10 -6.06
C VAL A 378 20.28 0.40 -4.62
N SER A 379 19.92 -0.46 -3.67
CA SER A 379 19.61 -0.02 -2.29
C SER A 379 20.02 -1.03 -1.23
N SER A 380 20.11 -0.60 0.03
CA SER A 380 20.48 -1.42 1.19
C SER A 380 19.36 -1.42 2.24
N MET A 381 19.47 -2.27 3.26
CA MET A 381 18.52 -2.24 4.38
C MET A 381 18.74 -1.02 5.28
N LEU A 382 20.01 -0.72 5.55
CA LEU A 382 20.48 0.49 6.23
C LEU A 382 21.27 1.34 5.23
N LEU A 383 20.78 2.56 5.00
CA LEU A 383 21.36 3.56 4.12
C LEU A 383 22.35 4.42 4.92
N PRO A 384 23.58 4.62 4.46
CA PRO A 384 24.52 5.51 5.13
C PRO A 384 24.04 6.96 5.01
N ALA A 385 23.90 7.66 6.14
CA ALA A 385 23.44 9.05 6.23
C ALA A 385 24.51 10.01 6.77
N GLY A 386 25.70 9.48 7.08
CA GLY A 386 26.84 10.20 7.62
C GLY A 386 28.00 9.25 7.90
N ALA A 387 29.04 9.73 8.57
CA ALA A 387 30.22 8.91 8.89
C ALA A 387 29.90 7.76 9.86
N ASP A 388 28.89 7.92 10.72
CA ASP A 388 28.50 6.93 11.73
C ASP A 388 26.98 6.94 12.01
N THR A 389 26.19 7.28 11.00
CA THR A 389 24.74 7.36 11.10
C THR A 389 24.05 6.67 9.92
N TRP A 390 22.89 6.10 10.22
CA TRP A 390 22.16 5.22 9.32
C TRP A 390 20.69 5.61 9.24
N GLN A 391 20.11 5.45 8.07
CA GLN A 391 18.67 5.52 7.87
C GLN A 391 18.16 4.15 7.44
N VAL A 392 17.06 3.70 8.01
CA VAL A 392 16.40 2.49 7.53
C VAL A 392 15.73 2.77 6.18
N HIS A 393 15.77 1.81 5.27
CA HIS A 393 15.00 1.90 4.04
C HIS A 393 13.50 2.06 4.36
N PRO A 394 12.82 3.16 3.97
CA PRO A 394 11.48 3.49 4.49
C PRO A 394 10.42 2.44 4.17
N GLN A 395 10.53 1.75 3.03
CA GLN A 395 9.61 0.64 2.74
C GLN A 395 9.72 -0.53 3.72
N LEU A 396 10.86 -0.75 4.39
CA LEU A 396 10.95 -1.78 5.43
C LEU A 396 10.12 -1.41 6.67
N ILE A 397 10.03 -0.11 7.00
CA ILE A 397 9.11 0.40 8.03
C ILE A 397 7.67 0.08 7.63
N THR A 398 7.29 0.44 6.41
CA THR A 398 5.94 0.23 5.88
C THR A 398 5.56 -1.25 5.83
N GLU A 399 6.48 -2.12 5.39
CA GLU A 399 6.24 -3.56 5.34
C GLU A 399 6.15 -4.18 6.74
N ALA A 400 6.91 -3.70 7.72
CA ALA A 400 6.77 -4.11 9.12
C ALA A 400 5.41 -3.72 9.72
N GLN A 401 4.93 -2.50 9.45
CA GLN A 401 3.59 -2.06 9.84
C GLN A 401 2.50 -2.91 9.19
N ARG A 402 2.62 -3.20 7.88
CA ARG A 402 1.65 -4.02 7.15
C ARG A 402 1.61 -5.47 7.62
N ALA A 403 2.76 -6.01 8.01
CA ALA A 403 2.87 -7.34 8.57
C ALA A 403 2.44 -7.42 10.03
N ASP A 404 1.92 -6.31 10.60
CA ASP A 404 1.46 -6.18 11.99
C ASP A 404 2.51 -6.68 13.01
N VAL A 405 3.79 -6.43 12.70
CA VAL A 405 4.88 -6.80 13.60
C VAL A 405 4.89 -5.78 14.74
N PRO A 406 4.69 -6.17 16.01
CA PRO A 406 4.71 -5.19 17.10
C PRO A 406 6.11 -4.59 17.26
N VAL A 407 6.19 -3.32 17.66
CA VAL A 407 7.46 -2.73 18.10
C VAL A 407 7.89 -3.43 19.38
N HIS A 408 9.13 -3.90 19.44
CA HIS A 408 9.63 -4.58 20.63
C HIS A 408 9.53 -3.68 21.87
N THR A 409 8.98 -4.21 22.98
CA THR A 409 8.58 -3.42 24.15
C THR A 409 9.71 -2.57 24.73
N LEU A 410 10.95 -3.10 24.75
CA LEU A 410 12.09 -2.38 25.30
C LEU A 410 12.67 -1.34 24.33
N VAL A 411 12.31 -1.38 23.04
CA VAL A 411 12.80 -0.38 22.06
C VAL A 411 12.20 0.99 22.35
N TRP A 412 11.00 1.09 22.92
CA TRP A 412 10.43 2.37 23.34
C TRP A 412 11.31 3.13 24.34
N PHE A 413 11.98 2.41 25.26
CA PHE A 413 12.91 3.02 26.21
C PHE A 413 14.24 3.38 25.56
N GLN A 414 14.74 2.55 24.64
CA GLN A 414 15.94 2.86 23.84
C GLN A 414 15.71 4.09 22.95
N ALA A 415 14.53 4.21 22.34
CA ALA A 415 14.13 5.36 21.55
C ALA A 415 14.05 6.63 22.41
N MET A 416 13.56 6.51 23.65
CA MET A 416 13.52 7.63 24.60
C MET A 416 14.92 8.09 25.03
N ASP A 417 15.84 7.16 25.28
CA ASP A 417 17.23 7.46 25.65
C ASP A 417 18.04 8.01 24.47
N GLY A 418 17.73 7.55 23.25
CA GLY A 418 18.34 7.99 22.01
C GLY A 418 17.67 9.22 21.35
N ALA A 419 16.71 9.86 22.01
CA ALA A 419 16.06 11.07 21.50
C ALA A 419 16.99 12.29 21.65
N ASP A 420 17.10 13.10 20.59
CA ASP A 420 18.02 14.26 20.59
C ASP A 420 17.46 15.46 21.38
N ASP A 421 16.13 15.60 21.41
CA ASP A 421 15.44 16.70 22.07
C ASP A 421 14.05 16.31 22.63
N LEU A 422 13.38 17.28 23.27
CA LEU A 422 12.05 17.09 23.83
C LEU A 422 10.99 16.77 22.78
N ASP A 423 11.14 17.24 21.54
CA ASP A 423 10.15 16.98 20.49
C ASP A 423 10.25 15.52 20.03
N ASP A 424 11.46 14.95 19.95
CA ASP A 424 11.69 13.53 19.72
C ASP A 424 11.15 12.68 20.87
N MET A 425 11.42 13.05 22.13
CA MET A 425 10.87 12.36 23.30
C MET A 425 9.33 12.34 23.27
N PHE A 426 8.72 13.47 22.91
CA PHE A 426 7.26 13.57 22.78
C PHE A 426 6.74 12.74 21.61
N ALA A 427 7.44 12.70 20.47
CA ALA A 427 7.08 11.86 19.34
C ALA A 427 7.09 10.38 19.74
N VAL A 428 8.11 9.93 20.48
CA VAL A 428 8.21 8.56 20.99
C VAL A 428 7.02 8.21 21.89
N ALA A 429 6.71 9.06 22.87
CA ALA A 429 5.64 8.79 23.81
C ALA A 429 4.23 8.92 23.17
N LEU A 430 4.04 9.82 22.20
CA LEU A 430 2.79 9.94 21.44
C LEU A 430 2.55 8.72 20.54
N ASN A 431 3.58 8.23 19.84
CA ASN A 431 3.46 7.01 19.04
C ASN A 431 3.19 5.78 19.93
N ALA A 432 3.76 5.75 21.14
CA ALA A 432 3.46 4.73 22.13
C ALA A 432 1.99 4.80 22.60
N ASN A 433 1.35 5.97 22.67
CA ASN A 433 -0.08 6.06 23.05
C ASN A 433 -0.96 5.20 22.14
N CYS A 434 -0.67 5.17 20.84
CA CYS A 434 -1.48 4.44 19.86
C CYS A 434 -1.20 2.94 19.84
N SER A 435 0.03 2.52 20.12
CA SER A 435 0.51 1.15 19.86
C SER A 435 0.91 0.38 21.11
N ALA A 436 1.26 1.07 22.20
CA ALA A 436 1.64 0.51 23.49
C ALA A 436 1.23 1.44 24.65
N PRO A 437 -0.08 1.63 24.92
CA PRO A 437 -0.57 2.62 25.92
C PRO A 437 0.05 2.47 27.31
N SER A 438 0.29 1.24 27.76
CA SER A 438 0.93 0.97 29.07
C SER A 438 2.38 1.45 29.12
N ILE A 439 3.11 1.36 28.00
CA ILE A 439 4.47 1.88 27.89
C ILE A 439 4.44 3.39 27.82
N ALA A 440 3.49 3.96 27.08
CA ALA A 440 3.32 5.41 27.00
C ALA A 440 3.11 6.05 28.38
N VAL A 441 2.31 5.43 29.26
CA VAL A 441 2.16 5.87 30.66
C VAL A 441 3.51 5.96 31.37
N LEU A 442 4.38 4.95 31.23
CA LEU A 442 5.70 4.95 31.86
C LEU A 442 6.61 6.05 31.32
N LEU A 443 6.58 6.26 30.00
CA LEU A 443 7.33 7.32 29.33
C LEU A 443 6.86 8.72 29.76
N TRP A 444 5.55 8.96 29.76
CA TRP A 444 4.98 10.22 30.22
C TRP A 444 5.23 10.46 31.71
N GLN A 445 5.14 9.43 32.54
CA GLN A 445 5.43 9.51 33.97
C GLN A 445 6.90 9.87 34.22
N ALA A 446 7.83 9.27 33.49
CA ALA A 446 9.26 9.60 33.61
C ALA A 446 9.52 11.07 33.26
N MET A 447 8.97 11.55 32.15
CA MET A 447 9.09 12.96 31.75
C MET A 447 8.40 13.92 32.74
N ALA A 448 7.23 13.57 33.25
CA ALA A 448 6.52 14.35 34.26
C ALA A 448 7.33 14.45 35.57
N ASN A 449 7.94 13.34 36.01
CA ASN A 449 8.81 13.30 37.19
C ASN A 449 10.09 14.13 37.00
N ALA A 450 10.57 14.27 35.76
CA ALA A 450 11.66 15.17 35.40
C ALA A 450 11.24 16.66 35.34
N GLY A 451 9.99 16.99 35.66
CA GLY A 451 9.47 18.36 35.72
C GLY A 451 8.91 18.89 34.40
N ILE A 452 8.74 18.04 33.38
CA ILE A 452 8.18 18.46 32.08
C ILE A 452 6.65 18.58 32.21
N ARG A 453 6.15 19.80 32.41
CA ARG A 453 4.71 20.06 32.63
C ARG A 453 3.79 19.52 31.53
N ARG A 454 4.17 19.72 30.26
CA ARG A 454 3.39 19.20 29.11
C ARG A 454 3.26 17.67 29.14
N ALA A 455 4.25 16.95 29.67
CA ALA A 455 4.22 15.50 29.77
C ALA A 455 3.24 15.04 30.86
N ALA A 456 3.12 15.77 31.98
CA ALA A 456 2.14 15.48 33.02
C ALA A 456 0.70 15.64 32.50
N ASN A 457 0.46 16.62 31.62
CA ASN A 457 -0.84 16.74 30.95
C ASN A 457 -1.14 15.51 30.07
N ASN A 458 -0.18 15.12 29.22
CA ASN A 458 -0.35 13.95 28.35
C ASN A 458 -0.49 12.64 29.14
N LEU A 459 0.20 12.50 30.29
CA LEU A 459 0.04 11.40 31.23
C LEU A 459 -1.41 11.30 31.73
N GLY A 460 -1.98 12.43 32.16
CA GLY A 460 -3.36 12.48 32.62
C GLY A 460 -4.35 12.06 31.53
N VAL A 461 -4.13 12.49 30.28
CA VAL A 461 -4.98 12.14 29.14
C VAL A 461 -4.94 10.63 28.87
N ILE A 462 -3.74 10.04 28.73
CA ILE A 462 -3.64 8.60 28.43
C ILE A 462 -4.17 7.74 29.58
N LEU A 463 -3.99 8.16 30.84
CA LEU A 463 -4.59 7.48 31.99
C LEU A 463 -6.13 7.54 31.94
N ALA A 464 -6.69 8.69 31.57
CA ALA A 464 -8.14 8.85 31.44
C ALA A 464 -8.72 8.00 30.28
N ASP A 465 -8.03 7.95 29.15
CA ASP A 465 -8.42 7.13 27.99
C ASP A 465 -8.36 5.63 28.29
N MET A 466 -7.41 5.21 29.14
CA MET A 466 -7.32 3.85 29.66
C MET A 466 -8.32 3.54 30.78
N GLY A 467 -9.18 4.49 31.17
CA GLY A 467 -10.15 4.32 32.26
C GLY A 467 -9.55 4.40 33.68
N ARG A 468 -8.27 4.75 33.82
CA ARG A 468 -7.55 4.89 35.10
C ARG A 468 -7.79 6.29 35.69
N HIS A 469 -9.06 6.64 35.88
CA HIS A 469 -9.51 8.00 36.21
C HIS A 469 -8.92 8.54 37.53
N GLU A 470 -8.83 7.72 38.58
CA GLU A 470 -8.25 8.15 39.87
C GLU A 470 -6.76 8.51 39.76
N GLU A 471 -6.03 7.83 38.89
CA GLU A 471 -4.61 8.13 38.65
C GLU A 471 -4.47 9.40 37.83
N ALA A 472 -5.30 9.56 36.78
CA ALA A 472 -5.36 10.78 35.98
C ALA A 472 -5.69 12.01 36.84
N GLU A 473 -6.68 11.90 37.74
CA GLU A 473 -7.06 12.96 38.66
C GLU A 473 -5.91 13.34 39.60
N ARG A 474 -5.21 12.35 40.19
CA ARG A 474 -4.04 12.62 41.03
C ARG A 474 -2.96 13.39 40.27
N VAL A 475 -2.70 13.00 39.03
CA VAL A 475 -1.74 13.70 38.15
C VAL A 475 -2.19 15.14 37.92
N TYR A 476 -3.45 15.36 37.52
CA TYR A 476 -3.94 16.72 37.25
C TYR A 476 -3.97 17.59 38.49
N ARG A 477 -4.40 17.08 39.65
CA ARG A 477 -4.42 17.87 40.90
C ARG A 477 -3.02 18.29 41.35
N THR A 478 -2.03 17.39 41.22
CA THR A 478 -0.63 17.72 41.55
C THR A 478 -0.09 18.84 40.65
N GLN A 479 -0.59 18.95 39.41
CA GLN A 479 -0.19 20.01 38.48
C GLN A 479 -1.06 21.27 38.58
N ALA A 480 -2.31 21.17 39.04
CA ALA A 480 -3.26 22.28 39.13
C ALA A 480 -2.78 23.38 40.11
N ASP A 481 -1.98 23.00 41.11
CA ASP A 481 -1.32 23.92 42.03
C ASP A 481 -0.35 24.90 41.33
N MET A 482 -0.01 24.65 40.06
CA MET A 482 0.91 25.45 39.25
C MET A 482 0.19 26.48 38.34
N GLU A 483 -1.09 26.75 38.60
CA GLU A 483 -1.92 27.75 37.91
C GLU A 483 -2.12 27.55 36.38
N ASP A 484 -1.94 26.34 35.86
CA ASP A 484 -2.11 26.05 34.43
C ASP A 484 -3.60 25.83 34.06
N ALA A 485 -4.12 26.68 33.18
CA ALA A 485 -5.51 26.61 32.71
C ALA A 485 -5.82 25.33 31.92
N SER A 486 -4.83 24.74 31.22
CA SER A 486 -5.01 23.51 30.43
C SER A 486 -5.20 22.28 31.33
N VAL A 487 -4.50 22.23 32.46
CA VAL A 487 -4.62 21.17 33.47
C VAL A 487 -5.99 21.24 34.14
N LEU A 488 -6.44 22.43 34.51
CA LEU A 488 -7.78 22.63 35.11
C LEU A 488 -8.91 22.30 34.13
N LEU A 489 -8.74 22.64 32.84
CA LEU A 489 -9.66 22.23 31.78
C LEU A 489 -9.79 20.70 31.73
N ASN A 490 -8.66 19.99 31.68
CA ASN A 490 -8.66 18.53 31.57
C ASN A 490 -9.15 17.84 32.84
N LEU A 491 -8.82 18.39 34.02
CA LEU A 491 -9.39 17.95 35.30
C LEU A 491 -10.91 18.12 35.30
N GLY A 492 -11.42 19.26 34.86
CA GLY A 492 -12.85 19.54 34.78
C GLY A 492 -13.58 18.56 33.87
N ASN A 493 -13.06 18.32 32.66
CA ASN A 493 -13.61 17.33 31.73
C ASN A 493 -13.59 15.90 32.31
N LEU A 494 -12.50 15.51 32.99
CA LEU A 494 -12.39 14.21 33.65
C LEU A 494 -13.42 14.05 34.77
N LEU A 495 -13.53 15.05 35.65
CA LEU A 495 -14.48 15.05 36.77
C LEU A 495 -15.92 14.96 36.27
N TRP A 496 -16.24 15.65 35.18
CA TRP A 496 -17.55 15.57 34.53
C TRP A 496 -17.86 14.15 34.05
N LYS A 497 -16.91 13.50 33.38
CA LYS A 497 -17.03 12.10 32.92
C LYS A 497 -17.21 11.11 34.08
N THR A 498 -16.78 11.47 35.29
CA THR A 498 -16.93 10.66 36.51
C THR A 498 -18.10 11.09 37.40
N ASP A 499 -19.09 11.82 36.85
CA ASP A 499 -20.31 12.29 37.54
C ASP A 499 -20.07 13.21 38.74
N ARG A 500 -18.89 13.86 38.82
CA ARG A 500 -18.53 14.83 39.87
C ARG A 500 -18.74 16.26 39.38
N HIS A 501 -19.97 16.54 38.94
CA HIS A 501 -20.31 17.76 38.21
C HIS A 501 -19.96 19.06 38.94
N GLU A 502 -20.16 19.16 40.26
CA GLU A 502 -19.87 20.40 40.99
C GLU A 502 -18.37 20.71 41.05
N GLU A 503 -17.52 19.70 41.26
CA GLU A 503 -16.07 19.89 41.21
C GLU A 503 -15.59 20.14 39.77
N ALA A 504 -16.23 19.53 38.78
CA ALA A 504 -15.97 19.79 37.37
C ALA A 504 -16.26 21.25 37.00
N ILE A 505 -17.41 21.78 37.42
CA ILE A 505 -17.80 23.18 37.21
C ILE A 505 -16.76 24.11 37.84
N GLN A 506 -16.35 23.86 39.08
CA GLN A 506 -15.32 24.66 39.75
C GLN A 506 -13.98 24.65 39.01
N ALA A 507 -13.54 23.48 38.54
CA ALA A 507 -12.30 23.35 37.78
C ALA A 507 -12.37 24.09 36.44
N LEU A 508 -13.47 23.95 35.70
CA LEU A 508 -13.68 24.64 34.42
C LEU A 508 -13.81 26.15 34.57
N GLN A 509 -14.53 26.62 35.60
CA GLN A 509 -14.58 28.04 35.96
C GLN A 509 -13.18 28.57 36.30
N GLY A 510 -12.40 27.80 37.06
CA GLY A 510 -11.02 28.14 37.40
C GLY A 510 -10.11 28.22 36.19
N ALA A 511 -10.27 27.32 35.21
CA ALA A 511 -9.55 27.38 33.93
C ALA A 511 -9.98 28.60 33.11
N GLY A 512 -11.28 28.86 33.02
CA GLY A 512 -11.83 30.00 32.30
C GLY A 512 -11.41 31.35 32.88
N ALA A 513 -11.39 31.48 34.22
CA ALA A 513 -10.90 32.68 34.91
C ALA A 513 -9.41 32.97 34.62
N ARG A 514 -8.64 31.96 34.22
CA ARG A 514 -7.24 32.08 33.77
C ARG A 514 -7.12 32.33 32.26
N GLY A 515 -8.21 32.67 31.59
CA GLY A 515 -8.24 33.00 30.16
C GLY A 515 -8.48 31.83 29.23
N SER A 516 -8.82 30.64 29.73
CA SER A 516 -9.16 29.51 28.86
C SER A 516 -10.55 29.69 28.24
N ALA A 517 -10.59 30.22 27.02
CA ALA A 517 -11.83 30.34 26.25
C ALA A 517 -12.49 28.98 26.00
N VAL A 518 -11.67 27.93 25.79
CA VAL A 518 -12.11 26.54 25.62
C VAL A 518 -12.82 26.03 26.88
N ALA A 519 -12.33 26.36 28.08
CA ALA A 519 -12.98 25.94 29.31
C ALA A 519 -14.35 26.58 29.51
N TRP A 520 -14.49 27.88 29.18
CA TRP A 520 -15.79 28.54 29.19
C TRP A 520 -16.76 27.93 28.18
N ASN A 521 -16.28 27.60 26.98
CA ASN A 521 -17.09 26.96 25.95
C ASN A 521 -17.57 25.57 26.42
N ASN A 522 -16.66 24.72 26.89
CA ASN A 522 -16.98 23.39 27.39
C ASN A 522 -17.97 23.46 28.55
N LEU A 523 -17.73 24.33 29.54
CA LEU A 523 -18.65 24.49 30.65
C LEU A 523 -20.05 24.93 30.19
N GLY A 524 -20.13 25.82 29.21
CA GLY A 524 -21.40 26.24 28.62
C GLY A 524 -22.19 25.08 28.01
N LEU A 525 -21.51 24.23 27.22
CA LEU A 525 -22.13 23.04 26.61
C LEU A 525 -22.60 22.03 27.66
N LEU A 526 -21.76 21.75 28.65
CA LEU A 526 -22.07 20.79 29.73
C LEU A 526 -23.25 21.26 30.60
N LEU A 527 -23.35 22.57 30.88
CA LEU A 527 -24.49 23.15 31.59
C LEU A 527 -25.77 23.15 30.74
N ARG A 528 -25.66 23.33 29.41
CA ARG A 528 -26.80 23.20 28.48
C ARG A 528 -27.35 21.77 28.51
N GLU A 529 -26.49 20.75 28.47
CA GLU A 529 -26.90 19.34 28.56
C GLU A 529 -27.63 19.03 29.89
N ARG A 530 -27.23 19.68 30.98
CA ARG A 530 -27.90 19.57 32.30
C ARG A 530 -29.20 20.40 32.40
N GLY A 531 -29.53 21.21 31.39
CA GLY A 531 -30.69 22.10 31.38
C GLY A 531 -30.51 23.43 32.13
N GLU A 532 -29.29 23.76 32.57
CA GLU A 532 -28.97 25.00 33.28
C GLU A 532 -28.71 26.16 32.29
N LEU A 533 -29.72 26.50 31.48
CA LEU A 533 -29.59 27.37 30.31
C LEU A 533 -29.02 28.77 30.64
N ALA A 534 -29.37 29.36 31.79
CA ALA A 534 -28.89 30.69 32.17
C ALA A 534 -27.38 30.71 32.52
N HIS A 535 -26.90 29.68 33.22
CA HIS A 535 -25.48 29.53 33.51
C HIS A 535 -24.70 29.16 32.24
N ALA A 536 -25.27 28.31 31.39
CA ALA A 536 -24.73 27.97 30.08
C ALA A 536 -24.51 29.22 29.21
N GLU A 537 -25.53 30.09 29.13
CA GLU A 537 -25.44 31.35 28.38
C GLU A 537 -24.32 32.26 28.90
N THR A 538 -24.20 32.39 30.23
CA THR A 538 -23.14 33.19 30.87
C THR A 538 -21.75 32.66 30.49
N CYS A 539 -21.57 31.35 30.50
CA CYS A 539 -20.32 30.70 30.13
C CYS A 539 -20.00 30.88 28.64
N LEU A 540 -20.98 30.68 27.74
CA LEU A 540 -20.78 30.85 26.29
C LEU A 540 -20.49 32.31 25.92
N ARG A 541 -21.15 33.28 26.56
CA ARG A 541 -20.81 34.71 26.39
C ARG A 541 -19.39 35.01 26.87
N SER A 542 -18.97 34.40 27.99
CA SER A 542 -17.59 34.53 28.48
C SER A 542 -16.57 33.90 27.54
N ALA A 543 -16.92 32.75 26.92
CA ALA A 543 -16.10 32.09 25.91
C ALA A 543 -15.95 32.95 24.65
N ALA A 544 -17.04 33.55 24.17
CA ALA A 544 -17.05 34.46 23.02
C ALA A 544 -16.18 35.70 23.28
N LEU A 545 -16.30 36.32 24.47
CA LEU A 545 -15.45 37.44 24.88
C LEU A 545 -13.96 37.05 24.98
N ALA A 546 -13.67 35.81 25.38
CA ALA A 546 -12.32 35.26 25.42
C ALA A 546 -11.80 34.80 24.05
N GLY A 547 -12.59 34.94 22.98
CA GLY A 547 -12.19 34.64 21.60
C GLY A 547 -12.22 33.16 21.21
N ALA A 548 -13.03 32.33 21.89
CA ALA A 548 -13.28 30.97 21.40
C ALA A 548 -14.05 31.02 20.07
N ALA A 549 -13.47 30.43 19.02
CA ALA A 549 -14.02 30.47 17.66
C ALA A 549 -15.48 29.96 17.60
N ASP A 550 -15.76 28.86 18.29
CA ASP A 550 -17.05 28.16 18.21
C ASP A 550 -18.07 28.70 19.23
N ALA A 551 -17.70 29.67 20.08
CA ALA A 551 -18.54 30.08 21.21
C ALA A 551 -19.78 30.87 20.77
N GLU A 552 -19.66 31.73 19.76
CA GLU A 552 -20.81 32.48 19.21
C GLU A 552 -21.80 31.55 18.51
N PHE A 553 -21.30 30.51 17.84
CA PHE A 553 -22.13 29.45 17.25
C PHE A 553 -22.90 28.70 18.34
N ASN A 554 -22.20 28.21 19.37
CA ASN A 554 -22.83 27.48 20.48
C ASN A 554 -23.83 28.34 21.25
N LEU A 555 -23.54 29.64 21.39
CA LEU A 555 -24.46 30.61 21.96
C LEU A 555 -25.72 30.76 21.09
N GLY A 556 -25.57 30.82 19.76
CA GLY A 556 -26.69 30.85 18.82
C GLY A 556 -27.60 29.63 18.95
N VAL A 557 -27.01 28.43 19.05
CA VAL A 557 -27.77 27.19 19.26
C VAL A 557 -28.54 27.24 20.58
N LEU A 558 -27.89 27.61 21.68
CA LEU A 558 -28.54 27.72 23.00
C LEU A 558 -29.70 28.72 22.99
N LEU A 559 -29.52 29.87 22.33
CA LEU A 559 -30.56 30.90 22.23
C LEU A 559 -31.72 30.44 21.35
N GLY A 560 -31.45 29.69 20.28
CA GLY A 560 -32.46 29.05 19.43
C GLY A 560 -33.32 28.05 20.21
N ASP A 561 -32.68 27.14 20.96
CA ASP A 561 -33.35 26.18 21.83
C ASP A 561 -34.24 26.87 22.89
N ALA A 562 -33.83 28.05 23.34
CA ALA A 562 -34.57 28.87 24.29
C ALA A 562 -35.69 29.73 23.65
N GLY A 563 -35.92 29.60 22.33
CA GLY A 563 -36.93 30.36 21.59
C GLY A 563 -36.58 31.84 21.37
N ARG A 564 -35.32 32.24 21.56
CA ARG A 564 -34.83 33.63 21.40
C ARG A 564 -34.23 33.81 20.01
N ALA A 565 -35.06 33.63 18.99
CA ALA A 565 -34.64 33.54 17.59
C ALA A 565 -33.80 34.74 17.11
N GLU A 566 -34.21 35.98 17.40
CA GLU A 566 -33.46 37.18 16.98
C GLU A 566 -32.05 37.27 17.61
N GLU A 567 -31.91 36.88 18.88
CA GLU A 567 -30.60 36.88 19.53
C GLU A 567 -29.72 35.73 19.02
N ALA A 568 -30.33 34.58 18.69
CA ALA A 568 -29.64 33.48 18.04
C ALA A 568 -29.10 33.88 16.66
N MET A 569 -29.92 34.56 15.84
CA MET A 569 -29.49 35.08 14.54
C MET A 569 -28.32 36.05 14.67
N ALA A 570 -28.37 36.98 15.63
CA ALA A 570 -27.25 37.88 15.89
C ALA A 570 -25.98 37.16 16.35
N ALA A 571 -26.11 36.06 17.11
CA ALA A 571 -24.96 35.24 17.49
C ALA A 571 -24.37 34.47 16.31
N TYR A 572 -25.20 33.90 15.45
CA TYR A 572 -24.76 33.25 14.22
C TYR A 572 -24.11 34.21 13.22
N GLU A 573 -24.60 35.45 13.11
CA GLU A 573 -23.96 36.50 12.31
C GLU A 573 -22.55 36.79 12.83
N ARG A 574 -22.37 36.90 14.15
CA ARG A 574 -21.04 37.09 14.78
C ARG A 574 -20.14 35.88 14.56
N ALA A 575 -20.66 34.65 14.66
CA ALA A 575 -19.90 33.43 14.37
C ALA A 575 -19.38 33.43 12.92
N ASN A 576 -20.24 33.74 11.95
CA ASN A 576 -19.84 33.88 10.55
C ASN A 576 -18.79 34.99 10.34
N ALA A 577 -18.94 36.14 11.00
CA ALA A 577 -17.95 37.22 10.94
C ALA A 577 -16.59 36.83 11.55
N ALA A 578 -16.59 35.93 12.53
CA ALA A 578 -15.38 35.35 13.13
C ALA A 578 -14.73 34.25 12.27
N GLY A 579 -15.32 33.91 11.12
CA GLY A 579 -14.80 32.89 10.21
C GLY A 579 -15.35 31.48 10.47
N ASP A 580 -16.41 31.33 11.27
CA ASP A 580 -17.14 30.07 11.40
C ASP A 580 -18.26 29.98 10.34
N PRO A 581 -18.06 29.22 9.26
CA PRO A 581 -19.04 29.09 8.19
C PRO A 581 -20.38 28.48 8.61
N ASP A 582 -20.41 27.67 9.68
CA ASP A 582 -21.61 26.96 10.10
C ASP A 582 -22.62 27.91 10.78
N GLY A 583 -22.14 29.04 11.29
CA GLY A 583 -23.00 30.14 11.73
C GLY A 583 -23.94 30.62 10.61
N LEU A 584 -23.42 30.82 9.40
CA LEU A 584 -24.24 31.30 8.28
C LEU A 584 -25.33 30.30 7.87
N LEU A 585 -25.00 29.00 7.90
CA LEU A 585 -25.93 27.92 7.58
C LEU A 585 -27.05 27.84 8.62
N ASN A 586 -26.71 27.82 9.91
CA ASN A 586 -27.69 27.73 10.99
C ASN A 586 -28.55 28.99 11.12
N TRP A 587 -28.01 30.16 10.80
CA TRP A 587 -28.81 31.38 10.65
C TRP A 587 -29.90 31.20 9.59
N GLY A 588 -29.53 30.70 8.40
CA GLY A 588 -30.48 30.40 7.33
C GLY A 588 -31.53 29.36 7.72
N ILE A 589 -31.13 28.30 8.44
CA ILE A 589 -32.06 27.25 8.92
C ILE A 589 -33.08 27.85 9.88
N LEU A 590 -32.64 28.63 10.86
CA LEU A 590 -33.54 29.27 11.83
C LEU A 590 -34.52 30.24 11.15
N LEU A 591 -34.05 31.03 10.17
CA LEU A 591 -34.93 31.88 9.36
C LEU A 591 -35.97 31.07 8.57
N ALA A 592 -35.56 29.92 8.02
CA ALA A 592 -36.46 29.04 7.28
C ALA A 592 -37.53 28.39 8.19
N GLU A 593 -37.16 27.96 9.39
CA GLU A 593 -38.08 27.41 10.40
C GLU A 593 -39.13 28.44 10.85
N GLU A 594 -38.74 29.71 10.99
CA GLU A 594 -39.63 30.84 11.26
C GLU A 594 -40.47 31.28 10.03
N GLY A 595 -40.32 30.60 8.89
CA GLY A 595 -41.04 30.90 7.65
C GLY A 595 -40.52 32.16 6.91
N ARG A 596 -39.37 32.70 7.31
CA ARG A 596 -38.70 33.86 6.69
C ARG A 596 -37.83 33.44 5.50
N TRP A 597 -38.41 32.65 4.59
CA TRP A 597 -37.71 32.05 3.44
C TRP A 597 -36.94 33.05 2.57
N ARG A 598 -37.46 34.28 2.41
CA ARG A 598 -36.82 35.34 1.61
C ARG A 598 -35.48 35.80 2.19
N GLU A 599 -35.35 35.76 3.52
CA GLU A 599 -34.13 36.14 4.22
C GLU A 599 -33.16 34.97 4.33
N ALA A 600 -33.66 33.73 4.44
CA ALA A 600 -32.83 32.52 4.45
C ALA A 600 -32.16 32.25 3.09
N GLU A 601 -32.86 32.48 1.99
CA GLU A 601 -32.41 32.16 0.63
C GLU A 601 -31.03 32.76 0.26
N PRO A 602 -30.73 34.06 0.49
CA PRO A 602 -29.41 34.60 0.18
C PRO A 602 -28.28 33.94 1.00
N LEU A 603 -28.55 33.52 2.24
CA LEU A 603 -27.55 32.85 3.09
C LEU A 603 -27.20 31.46 2.54
N PHE A 604 -28.23 30.66 2.21
CA PHE A 604 -28.01 29.35 1.58
C PHE A 604 -27.39 29.46 0.19
N ARG A 605 -27.80 30.46 -0.61
CA ARG A 605 -27.20 30.71 -1.93
C ARG A 605 -25.72 31.04 -1.82
N HIS A 606 -25.33 31.89 -0.88
CA HIS A 606 -23.92 32.21 -0.65
C HIS A 606 -23.08 30.95 -0.35
N ARG A 607 -23.60 30.06 0.53
CA ARG A 607 -22.97 28.77 0.84
C ARG A 607 -22.87 27.85 -0.38
N ALA A 608 -23.98 27.68 -1.10
CA ALA A 608 -24.04 26.86 -2.30
C ALA A 608 -23.08 27.34 -3.40
N GLU A 609 -22.95 28.65 -3.58
CA GLU A 609 -22.01 29.27 -4.54
C GLU A 609 -20.55 29.00 -4.20
N ALA A 610 -20.21 28.90 -2.91
CA ALA A 610 -18.90 28.50 -2.42
C ALA A 610 -18.61 26.99 -2.58
N GLY A 611 -19.58 26.21 -3.07
CA GLY A 611 -19.46 24.77 -3.25
C GLY A 611 -19.71 23.96 -1.96
N ASP A 612 -20.30 24.58 -0.94
CA ASP A 612 -20.69 23.88 0.28
C ASP A 612 -21.87 22.94 0.04
N ARG A 613 -21.70 21.66 0.41
CA ARG A 613 -22.67 20.60 0.15
C ARG A 613 -23.96 20.78 0.95
N GLU A 614 -23.83 21.17 2.22
CA GLU A 614 -24.99 21.42 3.08
C GLU A 614 -25.72 22.70 2.65
N GLY A 615 -24.98 23.74 2.23
CA GLY A 615 -25.55 24.92 1.57
C GLY A 615 -26.39 24.59 0.32
N VAL A 616 -25.90 23.72 -0.57
CA VAL A 616 -26.66 23.23 -1.74
C VAL A 616 -27.93 22.49 -1.31
N PHE A 617 -27.83 21.60 -0.32
CA PHE A 617 -28.97 20.84 0.20
C PHE A 617 -30.05 21.76 0.81
N CYS A 618 -29.66 22.69 1.68
CA CYS A 618 -30.57 23.65 2.31
C CYS A 618 -31.23 24.58 1.27
N LEU A 619 -30.46 25.09 0.30
CA LEU A 619 -31.01 25.90 -0.78
C LEU A 619 -32.01 25.11 -1.62
N ALA A 620 -31.69 23.88 -2.01
CA ALA A 620 -32.57 23.04 -2.81
C ALA A 620 -33.86 22.67 -2.06
N ASN A 621 -33.81 22.42 -0.75
CA ASN A 621 -35.00 22.20 0.07
C ASN A 621 -35.88 23.46 0.18
N LEU A 622 -35.27 24.64 0.34
CA LEU A 622 -35.99 25.91 0.32
C LEU A 622 -36.65 26.16 -1.05
N LEU A 623 -35.93 25.90 -2.14
CA LEU A 623 -36.44 26.02 -3.51
C LEU A 623 -37.59 25.04 -3.77
N LYS A 624 -37.48 23.80 -3.28
CA LYS A 624 -38.57 22.81 -3.31
C LYS A 624 -39.81 23.31 -2.56
N ALA A 625 -39.63 23.83 -1.33
CA ALA A 625 -40.73 24.37 -0.52
C ALA A 625 -41.41 25.58 -1.20
N THR A 626 -40.62 26.40 -1.91
CA THR A 626 -41.11 27.56 -2.68
C THR A 626 -41.51 27.23 -4.12
N ARG A 627 -41.62 25.94 -4.47
CA ARG A 627 -42.06 25.41 -5.79
C ARG A 627 -41.17 25.82 -6.98
N ARG A 628 -39.89 26.10 -6.74
CA ARG A 628 -38.87 26.40 -7.76
C ARG A 628 -38.00 25.18 -8.04
N LEU A 629 -38.62 24.11 -8.54
CA LEU A 629 -38.00 22.79 -8.65
C LEU A 629 -36.85 22.76 -9.68
N GLU A 630 -37.00 23.46 -10.79
CA GLU A 630 -35.98 23.52 -11.85
C GLU A 630 -34.67 24.12 -11.34
N GLU A 631 -34.76 25.15 -10.50
CA GLU A 631 -33.58 25.74 -9.86
C GLU A 631 -32.94 24.79 -8.85
N ALA A 632 -33.74 24.06 -8.06
CA ALA A 632 -33.24 23.07 -7.12
C ALA A 632 -32.48 21.94 -7.85
N VAL A 633 -33.00 21.48 -8.98
CA VAL A 633 -32.35 20.49 -9.86
C VAL A 633 -31.02 21.03 -10.36
N ALA A 634 -30.98 22.25 -10.89
CA ALA A 634 -29.75 22.85 -11.44
C ALA A 634 -28.63 22.96 -10.39
N TRP A 635 -28.98 23.25 -9.12
CA TRP A 635 -28.01 23.28 -8.02
C TRP A 635 -27.44 21.90 -7.70
N TYR A 636 -28.27 20.86 -7.66
CA TYR A 636 -27.77 19.50 -7.47
C TYR A 636 -26.94 19.01 -8.65
N GLU A 637 -27.37 19.26 -9.90
CA GLU A 637 -26.59 18.90 -11.09
C GLU A 637 -25.21 19.55 -11.10
N ARG A 638 -25.12 20.82 -10.69
CA ARG A 638 -23.85 21.52 -10.51
C ARG A 638 -22.96 20.83 -9.45
N ALA A 639 -23.51 20.44 -8.31
CA ALA A 639 -22.77 19.73 -7.26
C ALA A 639 -22.32 18.32 -7.70
N ILE A 640 -23.15 17.62 -8.48
CA ILE A 640 -22.78 16.33 -9.09
C ILE A 640 -21.60 16.53 -10.06
N GLY A 641 -21.61 17.61 -10.85
CA GLY A 641 -20.53 17.96 -11.77
C GLY A 641 -19.17 18.22 -11.09
N THR A 642 -19.16 18.55 -9.80
CA THR A 642 -17.93 18.70 -8.99
C THR A 642 -17.57 17.44 -8.20
N GLY A 643 -18.29 16.33 -8.41
CA GLY A 643 -18.02 15.03 -7.79
C GLY A 643 -18.74 14.78 -6.46
N ASP A 644 -19.79 15.54 -6.13
CA ASP A 644 -20.60 15.28 -4.93
C ASP A 644 -21.57 14.11 -5.15
N THR A 645 -21.26 12.96 -4.55
CA THR A 645 -22.10 11.75 -4.60
C THR A 645 -23.34 11.86 -3.71
N ARG A 646 -23.32 12.66 -2.62
CA ARG A 646 -24.51 12.92 -1.79
C ARG A 646 -25.53 13.75 -2.56
N ALA A 647 -25.10 14.65 -3.44
CA ALA A 647 -25.98 15.39 -4.32
C ALA A 647 -26.77 14.48 -5.29
N GLN A 648 -26.19 13.36 -5.75
CA GLN A 648 -26.89 12.37 -6.58
C GLN A 648 -28.06 11.74 -5.81
N TYR A 649 -27.81 11.30 -4.57
CA TYR A 649 -28.85 10.76 -3.68
C TYR A 649 -29.94 11.80 -3.37
N ASN A 650 -29.55 13.05 -3.07
CA ASN A 650 -30.52 14.10 -2.73
C ASN A 650 -31.37 14.53 -3.95
N LEU A 651 -30.79 14.58 -5.15
CA LEU A 651 -31.53 14.83 -6.38
C LEU A 651 -32.49 13.67 -6.71
N ALA A 652 -32.07 12.42 -6.47
CA ALA A 652 -32.94 11.26 -6.62
C ALA A 652 -34.15 11.33 -5.66
N ASN A 653 -33.95 11.77 -4.42
CA ASN A 653 -35.04 12.02 -3.47
C ASN A 653 -35.97 13.14 -3.97
N LEU A 654 -35.43 14.22 -4.55
CA LEU A 654 -36.23 15.30 -5.12
C LEU A 654 -37.10 14.81 -6.28
N TYR A 655 -36.56 13.97 -7.16
CA TYR A 655 -37.33 13.36 -8.25
C TYR A 655 -38.36 12.34 -7.76
N ARG A 656 -38.02 11.53 -6.75
CA ARG A 656 -38.98 10.62 -6.11
C ARG A 656 -40.17 11.41 -5.54
N ASP A 657 -39.89 12.48 -4.81
CA ASP A 657 -40.94 13.30 -4.17
C ASP A 657 -41.79 14.08 -5.20
N THR A 658 -41.35 14.15 -6.45
CA THR A 658 -42.09 14.70 -7.59
C THR A 658 -42.63 13.63 -8.55
N ASP A 659 -42.61 12.36 -8.13
CA ASP A 659 -43.08 11.17 -8.88
C ASP A 659 -42.39 10.98 -10.25
N ARG A 660 -41.11 11.38 -10.34
CA ARG A 660 -40.24 11.24 -11.51
C ARG A 660 -39.24 10.12 -11.32
N LEU A 661 -39.74 8.91 -11.11
CA LEU A 661 -38.90 7.73 -10.86
C LEU A 661 -37.94 7.45 -12.03
N ASP A 662 -38.37 7.73 -13.25
CA ASP A 662 -37.55 7.64 -14.47
C ASP A 662 -36.21 8.38 -14.37
N LEU A 663 -36.21 9.54 -13.69
CA LEU A 663 -35.02 10.35 -13.45
C LEU A 663 -34.31 9.98 -12.14
N ALA A 664 -35.04 9.47 -11.15
CA ALA A 664 -34.49 9.12 -9.85
C ALA A 664 -33.65 7.83 -9.86
N GLU A 665 -34.07 6.79 -10.60
CA GLU A 665 -33.38 5.48 -10.64
C GLU A 665 -31.90 5.53 -11.04
N PRO A 666 -31.50 6.19 -12.15
CA PRO A 666 -30.08 6.24 -12.51
C PRO A 666 -29.24 6.95 -11.45
N LEU A 667 -29.81 7.94 -10.76
CA LEU A 667 -29.15 8.67 -9.67
C LEU A 667 -29.03 7.83 -8.40
N TYR A 668 -30.07 7.08 -8.02
CA TYR A 668 -30.00 6.14 -6.90
C TYR A 668 -28.97 5.03 -7.15
N ARG A 669 -28.91 4.51 -8.38
CA ARG A 669 -27.91 3.50 -8.75
C ARG A 669 -26.49 4.04 -8.60
N ALA A 670 -26.21 5.23 -9.16
CA ALA A 670 -24.91 5.87 -9.05
C ALA A 670 -24.53 6.14 -7.58
N ALA A 671 -25.47 6.63 -6.77
CA ALA A 671 -25.25 6.85 -5.34
C ALA A 671 -24.95 5.56 -4.57
N ALA A 672 -25.67 4.46 -4.88
CA ALA A 672 -25.44 3.15 -4.27
C ALA A 672 -24.07 2.55 -4.67
N GLU A 673 -23.66 2.70 -5.94
CA GLU A 673 -22.33 2.31 -6.41
C GLU A 673 -21.20 3.11 -5.72
N ALA A 674 -21.49 4.37 -5.36
CA ALA A 674 -20.61 5.21 -4.55
C ALA A 674 -20.64 4.87 -3.04
N GLY A 675 -21.35 3.82 -2.62
CA GLY A 675 -21.42 3.37 -1.24
C GLY A 675 -22.46 4.06 -0.36
N ILE A 676 -23.36 4.87 -0.93
CA ILE A 676 -24.47 5.47 -0.19
C ILE A 676 -25.58 4.42 -0.08
N SER A 677 -25.50 3.58 0.94
CA SER A 677 -26.43 2.48 1.17
C SER A 677 -27.88 2.98 1.40
N ALA A 678 -28.08 4.22 1.87
CA ALA A 678 -29.40 4.82 2.02
C ALA A 678 -30.12 5.03 0.67
N ALA A 679 -29.36 5.12 -0.43
CA ALA A 679 -29.92 5.18 -1.78
C ALA A 679 -30.66 3.89 -2.15
N LEU A 680 -30.15 2.71 -1.74
CA LEU A 680 -30.81 1.43 -1.98
C LEU A 680 -32.16 1.35 -1.27
N LEU A 681 -32.22 1.84 -0.02
CA LEU A 681 -33.46 1.87 0.75
C LEU A 681 -34.50 2.78 0.08
N ASN A 682 -34.15 4.03 -0.23
CA ASN A 682 -35.10 4.98 -0.83
C ASN A 682 -35.51 4.60 -2.25
N TRP A 683 -34.61 3.97 -3.01
CA TRP A 683 -34.94 3.41 -4.32
C TRP A 683 -35.90 2.23 -4.21
N GLY A 684 -35.66 1.31 -3.26
CA GLY A 684 -36.58 0.21 -2.96
C GLY A 684 -37.97 0.71 -2.59
N LEU A 685 -38.06 1.73 -1.72
CA LEU A 685 -39.33 2.36 -1.34
C LEU A 685 -40.06 2.99 -2.55
N ALA A 686 -39.32 3.66 -3.44
CA ALA A 686 -39.90 4.24 -4.65
C ALA A 686 -40.40 3.18 -5.65
N LEU A 687 -39.73 2.03 -5.73
CA LEU A 687 -40.18 0.89 -6.53
C LEU A 687 -41.40 0.21 -5.92
N GLN A 688 -41.43 0.06 -4.60
CA GLN A 688 -42.58 -0.48 -3.88
C GLN A 688 -43.83 0.38 -4.10
N SER A 689 -43.72 1.72 -4.03
CA SER A 689 -44.85 2.61 -4.30
C SER A 689 -45.39 2.47 -5.73
N GLN A 690 -44.54 2.07 -6.69
CA GLN A 690 -44.91 1.77 -8.07
C GLN A 690 -45.25 0.29 -8.32
N GLN A 691 -45.46 -0.50 -7.25
CA GLN A 691 -45.80 -1.93 -7.29
C GLN A 691 -44.76 -2.83 -8.00
N ARG A 692 -43.50 -2.38 -8.10
CA ARG A 692 -42.36 -3.15 -8.63
C ARG A 692 -41.69 -3.96 -7.52
N LEU A 693 -42.48 -4.82 -6.88
CA LEU A 693 -42.11 -5.53 -5.65
C LEU A 693 -40.85 -6.40 -5.78
N GLY A 694 -40.67 -7.07 -6.92
CA GLY A 694 -39.50 -7.95 -7.13
C GLY A 694 -38.16 -7.18 -7.17
N GLU A 695 -38.16 -5.98 -7.77
CA GLU A 695 -36.97 -5.12 -7.79
C GLU A 695 -36.72 -4.45 -6.43
N ALA A 696 -37.80 -4.02 -5.75
CA ALA A 696 -37.72 -3.50 -4.39
C ALA A 696 -37.14 -4.53 -3.41
N GLU A 697 -37.56 -5.80 -3.50
CA GLU A 697 -37.04 -6.90 -2.68
C GLU A 697 -35.51 -7.04 -2.82
N LEU A 698 -34.98 -7.01 -4.05
CA LEU A 698 -33.54 -7.12 -4.30
C LEU A 698 -32.76 -5.98 -3.62
N LEU A 699 -33.25 -4.76 -3.74
CA LEU A 699 -32.60 -3.59 -3.15
C LEU A 699 -32.65 -3.61 -1.62
N PHE A 700 -33.76 -4.01 -1.02
CA PHE A 700 -33.86 -4.13 0.43
C PHE A 700 -32.96 -5.24 0.99
N ARG A 701 -32.86 -6.39 0.30
CA ARG A 701 -31.89 -7.45 0.65
C ARG A 701 -30.46 -6.91 0.59
N GLN A 702 -30.13 -6.15 -0.45
CA GLN A 702 -28.80 -5.55 -0.61
C GLN A 702 -28.51 -4.47 0.46
N ALA A 703 -29.49 -3.63 0.80
CA ALA A 703 -29.33 -2.64 1.87
C ALA A 703 -29.12 -3.31 3.23
N ALA A 704 -29.86 -4.39 3.52
CA ALA A 704 -29.73 -5.15 4.75
C ALA A 704 -28.36 -5.83 4.88
N THR A 705 -27.81 -6.40 3.80
CA THR A 705 -26.44 -6.98 3.82
C THR A 705 -25.36 -5.92 4.01
N GLN A 706 -25.62 -4.67 3.58
CA GLN A 706 -24.76 -3.52 3.84
C GLN A 706 -24.97 -2.89 5.24
N GLY A 707 -25.75 -3.53 6.12
CA GLY A 707 -25.91 -3.10 7.51
C GLY A 707 -27.03 -2.07 7.74
N HIS A 708 -27.82 -1.72 6.73
CA HIS A 708 -29.01 -0.88 6.94
C HIS A 708 -30.18 -1.69 7.50
N ARG A 709 -30.28 -1.69 8.83
CA ARG A 709 -31.29 -2.49 9.56
C ARG A 709 -32.73 -2.13 9.20
N ASN A 710 -33.03 -0.85 8.96
CA ASN A 710 -34.39 -0.42 8.56
C ASN A 710 -34.85 -1.06 7.23
N ALA A 711 -33.93 -1.54 6.39
CA ALA A 711 -34.29 -2.27 5.18
C ALA A 711 -34.97 -3.62 5.48
N LEU A 712 -34.75 -4.23 6.65
CA LEU A 712 -35.40 -5.48 7.06
C LEU A 712 -36.90 -5.30 7.30
N LEU A 713 -37.31 -4.15 7.86
CA LEU A 713 -38.72 -3.80 8.01
C LEU A 713 -39.41 -3.74 6.65
N HIS A 714 -38.85 -2.95 5.73
CA HIS A 714 -39.42 -2.77 4.39
C HIS A 714 -39.31 -4.02 3.51
N LEU A 715 -38.27 -4.85 3.69
CA LEU A 715 -38.18 -6.16 3.05
C LEU A 715 -39.34 -7.06 3.51
N GLY A 716 -39.66 -7.07 4.80
CA GLY A 716 -40.80 -7.82 5.30
C GLY A 716 -42.14 -7.29 4.75
N ASP A 717 -42.29 -5.97 4.63
CA ASP A 717 -43.48 -5.36 4.00
C ASP A 717 -43.66 -5.84 2.55
N VAL A 718 -42.61 -5.76 1.74
CA VAL A 718 -42.63 -6.21 0.34
C VAL A 718 -42.89 -7.71 0.23
N LEU A 719 -42.28 -8.53 1.09
CA LEU A 719 -42.50 -9.98 1.10
C LEU A 719 -43.95 -10.34 1.46
N ARG A 720 -44.54 -9.62 2.42
CA ARG A 720 -45.95 -9.79 2.78
C ARG A 720 -46.86 -9.37 1.61
N GLU A 721 -46.60 -8.22 0.99
CA GLU A 721 -47.34 -7.75 -0.19
C GLU A 721 -47.23 -8.73 -1.36
N ALA A 722 -46.08 -9.39 -1.51
CA ALA A 722 -45.84 -10.45 -2.48
C ALA A 722 -46.46 -11.81 -2.10
N GLY A 723 -47.22 -11.90 -0.99
CA GLY A 723 -47.90 -13.12 -0.56
C GLY A 723 -46.98 -14.16 0.10
N ARG A 724 -45.82 -13.75 0.64
CA ARG A 724 -44.82 -14.61 1.31
C ARG A 724 -44.71 -14.28 2.81
N PRO A 725 -45.79 -14.51 3.60
CA PRO A 725 -45.86 -14.09 5.01
C PRO A 725 -44.78 -14.74 5.89
N ASP A 726 -44.45 -16.01 5.67
CA ASP A 726 -43.43 -16.71 6.49
C ASP A 726 -42.04 -16.07 6.33
N GLU A 727 -41.69 -15.66 5.11
CA GLU A 727 -40.43 -14.96 4.85
C GLU A 727 -40.46 -13.53 5.39
N ALA A 728 -41.61 -12.85 5.30
CA ALA A 728 -41.81 -11.54 5.92
C ALA A 728 -41.59 -11.59 7.43
N ALA A 729 -42.19 -12.59 8.10
CA ALA A 729 -42.02 -12.82 9.53
C ALA A 729 -40.55 -13.07 9.89
N ALA A 730 -39.80 -13.81 9.07
CA ALA A 730 -38.37 -14.00 9.31
C ALA A 730 -37.58 -12.68 9.30
N GLN A 731 -37.87 -11.77 8.37
CA GLN A 731 -37.17 -10.47 8.31
C GLN A 731 -37.58 -9.53 9.44
N TRP A 732 -38.87 -9.45 9.75
CA TRP A 732 -39.35 -8.64 10.86
C TRP A 732 -38.88 -9.15 12.22
N ARG A 733 -38.67 -10.47 12.40
CA ARG A 733 -38.03 -11.00 13.62
C ARG A 733 -36.63 -10.41 13.81
N LEU A 734 -35.82 -10.41 12.75
CA LEU A 734 -34.48 -9.81 12.79
C LEU A 734 -34.51 -8.31 13.14
N ALA A 735 -35.47 -7.56 12.59
CA ALA A 735 -35.64 -6.14 12.89
C ALA A 735 -36.13 -5.90 14.34
N ALA A 736 -37.13 -6.66 14.79
CA ALA A 736 -37.70 -6.55 16.13
C ALA A 736 -36.71 -6.97 17.24
N ASP A 737 -35.89 -7.99 16.99
CA ASP A 737 -34.81 -8.39 17.89
C ASP A 737 -33.71 -7.33 17.96
N ALA A 738 -33.54 -6.54 16.91
CA ALA A 738 -32.68 -5.36 16.89
C ALA A 738 -33.32 -4.10 17.51
N GLY A 739 -34.55 -4.18 18.01
CA GLY A 739 -35.24 -3.10 18.72
C GLY A 739 -36.24 -2.28 17.87
N ASP A 740 -36.56 -2.71 16.63
CA ASP A 740 -37.53 -2.01 15.79
C ASP A 740 -38.97 -2.31 16.25
N ALA A 741 -39.64 -1.29 16.83
CA ALA A 741 -40.99 -1.40 17.37
C ALA A 741 -42.05 -1.63 16.26
N THR A 742 -41.87 -1.02 15.09
CA THR A 742 -42.80 -1.18 13.97
C THR A 742 -42.75 -2.61 13.43
N ALA A 743 -41.56 -3.21 13.35
CA ALA A 743 -41.41 -4.62 12.99
C ALA A 743 -42.05 -5.56 14.02
N ALA A 744 -41.91 -5.24 15.32
CA ALA A 744 -42.54 -6.01 16.39
C ALA A 744 -44.08 -6.00 16.28
N ILE A 745 -44.67 -4.85 15.96
CA ILE A 745 -46.11 -4.71 15.70
C ILE A 745 -46.50 -5.46 14.43
N ALA A 746 -45.73 -5.33 13.34
CA ALA A 746 -46.01 -5.99 12.06
C ALA A 746 -46.07 -7.52 12.20
N LEU A 747 -45.24 -8.12 13.05
CA LEU A 747 -45.24 -9.57 13.32
C LEU A 747 -46.57 -10.10 13.84
N VAL A 748 -47.35 -9.29 14.56
CA VAL A 748 -48.69 -9.70 15.07
C VAL A 748 -49.65 -10.01 13.93
N THR A 749 -49.45 -9.39 12.75
CA THR A 749 -50.32 -9.59 11.59
C THR A 749 -50.09 -10.93 10.87
N VAL A 750 -48.96 -11.60 11.16
CA VAL A 750 -48.54 -12.82 10.46
C VAL A 750 -48.36 -14.01 11.41
N LEU A 751 -47.85 -13.77 12.62
CA LEU A 751 -47.68 -14.80 13.64
C LEU A 751 -48.98 -14.99 14.43
N THR A 752 -49.79 -15.94 13.98
CA THR A 752 -51.14 -16.19 14.53
C THR A 752 -51.22 -17.41 15.46
N SER A 753 -50.12 -18.15 15.63
CA SER A 753 -50.11 -19.36 16.45
C SER A 753 -49.94 -19.04 17.93
N ASP A 754 -50.54 -19.85 18.81
CA ASP A 754 -50.35 -19.73 20.26
C ASP A 754 -48.88 -19.94 20.68
N ALA A 755 -48.10 -20.66 19.87
CA ALA A 755 -46.69 -20.89 20.09
C ALA A 755 -45.83 -19.62 19.88
N ASP A 756 -46.28 -18.65 19.06
CA ASP A 756 -45.57 -17.41 18.80
C ASP A 756 -45.85 -16.31 19.85
N ARG A 757 -46.94 -16.45 20.63
CA ARG A 757 -47.36 -15.44 21.62
C ARG A 757 -46.29 -15.07 22.66
N PRO A 758 -45.52 -16.01 23.24
CA PRO A 758 -44.48 -15.66 24.19
C PRO A 758 -43.39 -14.77 23.57
N TYR A 759 -43.03 -15.05 22.32
CA TYR A 759 -42.05 -14.25 21.58
C TYR A 759 -42.61 -12.84 21.28
N LEU A 760 -43.84 -12.75 20.73
CA LEU A 760 -44.51 -11.47 20.46
C LEU A 760 -44.61 -10.58 21.71
N ARG A 761 -44.98 -11.16 22.86
CA ARG A 761 -44.99 -10.42 24.14
C ARG A 761 -43.62 -9.87 24.49
N SER A 762 -42.57 -10.67 24.33
CA SER A 762 -41.21 -10.25 24.67
C SER A 762 -40.76 -9.05 23.82
N VAL A 763 -40.93 -9.11 22.50
CA VAL A 763 -40.51 -8.01 21.62
C VAL A 763 -41.36 -6.75 21.82
N LEU A 764 -42.69 -6.88 21.99
CA LEU A 764 -43.59 -5.74 22.20
C LEU A 764 -43.39 -5.10 23.58
N GLN A 765 -43.11 -5.89 24.62
CA GLN A 765 -42.78 -5.35 25.95
C GLN A 765 -41.49 -4.54 25.89
N ARG A 766 -40.44 -5.04 25.23
CA ARG A 766 -39.19 -4.28 25.06
C ARG A 766 -39.42 -2.96 24.33
N ALA A 767 -40.25 -2.95 23.28
CA ALA A 767 -40.60 -1.73 22.55
C ALA A 767 -41.42 -0.75 23.40
N ALA A 768 -42.39 -1.23 24.19
CA ALA A 768 -43.18 -0.40 25.10
C ALA A 768 -42.35 0.18 26.24
N ASP A 769 -41.42 -0.60 26.81
CA ASP A 769 -40.48 -0.15 27.84
C ASP A 769 -39.51 0.92 27.28
N ALA A 770 -39.21 0.86 25.98
CA ALA A 770 -38.48 1.88 25.25
C ALA A 770 -39.31 3.13 24.89
N GLY A 771 -40.60 3.16 25.27
CA GLY A 771 -41.49 4.31 25.11
C GLY A 771 -42.42 4.28 23.90
N ASP A 772 -42.46 3.18 23.13
CA ASP A 772 -43.36 3.07 21.98
C ASP A 772 -44.82 2.82 22.42
N HIS A 773 -45.69 3.81 22.18
CA HIS A 773 -47.07 3.78 22.64
C HIS A 773 -47.91 2.72 21.91
N ASP A 774 -47.73 2.57 20.60
CA ASP A 774 -48.51 1.64 19.78
C ASP A 774 -48.15 0.19 20.12
N ALA A 775 -46.87 -0.10 20.37
CA ALA A 775 -46.43 -1.40 20.87
C ALA A 775 -47.09 -1.72 22.23
N GLY A 776 -47.22 -0.74 23.13
CA GLY A 776 -47.93 -0.87 24.40
C GLY A 776 -49.42 -1.19 24.25
N VAL A 777 -50.11 -0.51 23.31
CA VAL A 777 -51.52 -0.78 22.99
C VAL A 777 -51.70 -2.20 22.43
N VAL A 778 -50.86 -2.59 21.46
CA VAL A 778 -50.92 -3.92 20.84
C VAL A 778 -50.61 -5.02 21.87
N LEU A 779 -49.64 -4.80 22.76
CA LEU A 779 -49.33 -5.70 23.86
C LEU A 779 -50.52 -5.88 24.82
N ALA A 780 -51.22 -4.78 25.15
CA ALA A 780 -52.41 -4.83 26.00
C ALA A 780 -53.52 -5.69 25.36
N VAL A 781 -53.75 -5.55 24.05
CA VAL A 781 -54.70 -6.38 23.29
C VAL A 781 -54.27 -7.86 23.28
N LEU A 782 -52.99 -8.13 23.07
CA LEU A 782 -52.43 -9.49 23.06
C LEU A 782 -52.49 -10.16 24.46
N ASN A 783 -52.58 -9.36 25.52
CA ASN A 783 -52.76 -9.81 26.89
C ASN A 783 -54.24 -9.96 27.30
N THR A 784 -55.19 -9.27 26.66
CA THR A 784 -56.63 -9.37 26.98
C THR A 784 -57.37 -10.44 26.19
N ALA A 785 -56.83 -10.95 25.09
CA ALA A 785 -57.35 -12.11 24.34
C ALA A 785 -57.17 -13.46 25.08
N LEU A 786 -57.33 -13.45 26.42
CA LEU A 786 -57.10 -14.50 27.41
C LEU A 786 -58.39 -14.96 28.12
N VAL A 787 -59.58 -14.62 27.58
CA VAL A 787 -60.89 -15.09 28.09
C VAL A 787 -61.62 -15.90 27.05
#